data_AF-A0A2S2NRH6-F1
#
_entry.id   AF-A0A2S2NRH6-F1
#
_cell.length_a   1.000
_cell.length_b   1.000
_cell.length_c   1.000
_cell.angle_alpha   90.00
_cell.angle_beta   90.00
_cell.angle_gamma   90.00
#
_symmetry.space_group_name_H-M   'P 1'
#
loop_
_entity.id
_entity.type
_entity.pdbx_description
1 polymer ?
#
loop_
_entity_poly.entity_id
_entity_poly.type
_entity_poly.pdbx_seq_one_letter_code
_entity_poly.pdbx_strand_id
1 'polypeptide(L)'
;MQSDSDDRLRFHVRCGTLVKLSPNKRSAKRLRAYDEFNNGVVMTNRNLFDDELFEIRIDKLVDKWSGSVEVGVTIHDPGAIPIPSTMTNLRTGTSMMSGRGILANGKGIRREYGNFNLDDLKVGDRIGLIRKRNGDLHYYINGLDQGVAVSNLPSKVWGVVDMYGRTVKVTIVDRDVNEEKNLLTRLSNSLTLSNENQLNEDLLEFHPTCGAHTLVINNNTVAYRPNALDDFNNGVVLTKRPLRLNELFEVRLDRLVTKWAGSIEIGVTTHSPGDIDYPLTMTNVHSGTWMMTGVGIMHNGITVVNQYGVNLDTLRVGDRVGAMVKSNGSLYFYVNGIDQGEAAKNIPMGVYGVVDLYGQAAQITLCRDNVDQISPYKNNVRFFPNHGKNARIVPGSRGRTADRLYCEYEFSQSIVLVNQMLQDGELFSVSVDKLNDRWSGSIEVGVTTILPNILSADLPNTMTDLDHDTWVLSGCTVMKDGLAIKYNYSLDLDKVKVGSVVGVMRHNNGCLNYFLDGNDQGIACINVPPNLYPVIDIYGRCTQVTIQSPPEIRCDDSDSDTSCCSQDDAISVQTETGVKGQKDINLIDYLYGENIKLIEDNRTATRVKSFKGGLLICDNKMQPNELFQILIVKCNTNYAGSMRIGVVSSLPETPLPSNIKDLNMKDDVWYFSGNQVWFNQSLIMNNYCPSLDRLREGDRVGIKYTADRTLHLFVNGYDQGTAVYNVPEVIYGVIDLYGCHISAKVIHTDQDSKTNVQMISSQCSEHTSDISESVKVDTTINVLKRMTVLDEDMSECCSSEISYFIDESTFKLMKFNDWRGRNIRLSRDGRTATRIESYNHGLTMTPDILLPNSMFQIEIQALNKKWESSLMIGVSKITCTNNSAPATALSLKGYDSTWIISGDSVYFDGLKIKSNYGPDLNYCVPGDIIGIMIDGENCLKLFVNRMDFGVAASNIPADCYGVVDLYGQCEQVSIVNPFIDLSPVDPVPNMPLECDLLPEDANQPIPSEEKADFEGDEKQSPACEETELADLTWMKTDKTNENVLVASGHDVRSRSAELAGWIDDEASTSTLRMSKIRSGKTSGYYTPDTRERRQNEILKSLRLKQCQYFHLSSKIRAYLSIPDVFFLEKGHTCYCEGCNLYTCDENKLSIETGWCKFLLRKHPKFINLPLDKWRSAYVGRPFEMIRNCLDNGILTVLGKDL
;
A
#
# COMPACT_ATOMS: atom_id res chain seq x y z
N MET A 1 35.41 -10.66 -52.81
CA MET A 1 36.20 -9.41 -52.95
C MET A 1 36.50 -8.89 -51.55
N GLN A 2 37.64 -8.25 -51.32
CA GLN A 2 37.85 -7.44 -50.12
C GLN A 2 37.15 -6.10 -50.36
N SER A 3 36.21 -5.73 -49.49
CA SER A 3 35.65 -4.38 -49.40
C SER A 3 36.38 -3.63 -48.29
N ASP A 4 36.75 -2.37 -48.54
CA ASP A 4 37.65 -1.62 -47.68
C ASP A 4 37.17 -1.49 -46.23
N SER A 5 38.13 -1.51 -45.30
CA SER A 5 37.90 -1.33 -43.87
C SER A 5 37.55 0.12 -43.46
N ASP A 6 37.20 0.99 -44.41
CA ASP A 6 37.18 2.45 -44.20
C ASP A 6 35.78 3.11 -44.14
N ASP A 7 34.73 2.44 -44.61
CA ASP A 7 33.35 2.99 -44.55
C ASP A 7 32.64 2.79 -43.19
N ARG A 8 33.34 2.23 -42.19
CA ARG A 8 32.83 2.08 -40.83
C ARG A 8 32.78 3.41 -40.08
N LEU A 9 31.59 3.77 -39.58
CA LEU A 9 31.34 4.96 -38.76
C LEU A 9 32.30 5.03 -37.55
N ARG A 10 33.05 6.12 -37.47
CA ARG A 10 34.05 6.42 -36.44
C ARG A 10 33.92 7.88 -36.00
N PHE A 11 34.49 8.24 -34.86
CA PHE A 11 34.60 9.65 -34.48
C PHE A 11 35.62 10.37 -35.39
N HIS A 12 35.29 11.59 -35.80
CA HIS A 12 36.14 12.46 -36.59
C HIS A 12 37.38 12.91 -35.81
N VAL A 13 38.49 13.17 -36.51
CA VAL A 13 39.78 13.54 -35.89
C VAL A 13 39.80 14.94 -35.29
N ARG A 14 38.88 15.83 -35.71
CA ARG A 14 38.64 17.12 -35.05
C ARG A 14 37.50 16.94 -34.05
N CYS A 15 37.80 17.19 -32.78
CA CYS A 15 36.94 17.03 -31.61
C CYS A 15 37.20 18.17 -30.60
N GLY A 16 36.48 18.17 -29.48
CA GLY A 16 36.65 19.14 -28.40
C GLY A 16 38.05 19.08 -27.77
N THR A 17 38.49 20.19 -27.18
CA THR A 17 39.88 20.37 -26.69
C THR A 17 40.27 19.43 -25.55
N LEU A 18 39.30 18.85 -24.83
CA LEU A 18 39.54 17.83 -23.81
C LEU A 18 39.28 16.40 -24.29
N VAL A 19 39.01 16.15 -25.57
CA VAL A 19 38.73 14.79 -26.05
C VAL A 19 40.01 14.04 -26.41
N LYS A 20 40.14 12.81 -25.89
CA LYS A 20 41.07 11.80 -26.38
C LYS A 20 40.31 10.64 -27.02
N LEU A 21 40.56 10.39 -28.30
CA LEU A 21 40.00 9.25 -29.03
C LEU A 21 40.82 7.97 -28.81
N SER A 22 40.20 6.80 -29.01
CA SER A 22 40.90 5.52 -29.14
C SER A 22 41.66 5.40 -30.47
N PRO A 23 42.64 4.48 -30.60
CA PRO A 23 43.38 4.29 -31.85
C PRO A 23 42.50 3.96 -33.07
N ASN A 24 41.43 3.18 -32.87
CA ASN A 24 40.44 2.87 -33.91
C ASN A 24 39.35 3.96 -34.07
N LYS A 25 39.43 5.07 -33.31
CA LYS A 25 38.47 6.19 -33.29
C LYS A 25 37.01 5.78 -33.01
N ARG A 26 36.77 4.61 -32.39
CA ARG A 26 35.44 4.15 -31.97
C ARG A 26 35.06 4.60 -30.56
N SER A 27 36.02 4.93 -29.70
CA SER A 27 35.76 5.49 -28.37
C SER A 27 36.24 6.93 -28.28
N ALA A 28 35.50 7.75 -27.55
CA ALA A 28 35.90 9.09 -27.14
C ALA A 28 35.93 9.16 -25.61
N LYS A 29 36.93 9.84 -25.05
CA LYS A 29 37.06 10.08 -23.61
C LYS A 29 37.35 11.56 -23.32
N ARG A 30 36.57 12.18 -22.43
CA ARG A 30 36.89 13.49 -21.84
C ARG A 30 38.06 13.36 -20.86
N LEU A 31 39.12 14.12 -21.10
CA LEU A 31 40.24 14.33 -20.20
C LEU A 31 39.84 15.31 -19.10
N ARG A 32 40.55 15.31 -17.96
CA ARG A 32 40.32 16.25 -16.84
C ARG A 32 38.85 16.33 -16.39
N ALA A 33 38.11 15.21 -16.46
CA ALA A 33 36.68 15.18 -16.22
C ALA A 33 36.25 15.53 -14.77
N TYR A 34 37.17 15.52 -13.80
CA TYR A 34 36.94 16.03 -12.45
C TYR A 34 37.21 17.54 -12.32
N ASP A 35 37.87 18.17 -13.29
CA ASP A 35 38.18 19.60 -13.30
C ASP A 35 37.15 20.37 -14.14
N GLU A 36 36.79 19.81 -15.31
CA GLU A 36 35.92 20.43 -16.32
C GLU A 36 34.78 19.50 -16.74
N PHE A 37 33.61 20.11 -16.96
CA PHE A 37 32.34 19.45 -17.30
C PHE A 37 31.95 19.54 -18.77
N ASN A 38 32.75 20.20 -19.61
CA ASN A 38 32.45 20.43 -21.02
C ASN A 38 33.73 20.26 -21.88
N ASN A 39 33.78 20.84 -23.07
CA ASN A 39 34.84 20.62 -24.07
C ASN A 39 34.93 19.15 -24.55
N GLY A 40 33.81 18.41 -24.43
CA GLY A 40 33.69 16.96 -24.64
C GLY A 40 33.11 16.53 -26.00
N VAL A 41 32.90 17.48 -26.93
CA VAL A 41 32.22 17.27 -28.22
C VAL A 41 32.99 16.37 -29.18
N VAL A 42 32.30 15.40 -29.79
CA VAL A 42 32.75 14.61 -30.96
C VAL A 42 31.64 14.54 -32.02
N MET A 43 32.05 14.36 -33.28
CA MET A 43 31.15 14.08 -34.40
C MET A 43 31.59 12.83 -35.16
N THR A 44 30.69 12.28 -35.97
CA THR A 44 30.96 11.19 -36.93
C THR A 44 31.94 11.61 -38.03
N ASN A 45 32.72 10.66 -38.57
CA ASN A 45 33.78 10.90 -39.56
C ASN A 45 33.24 11.21 -40.97
N ARG A 46 32.02 10.77 -41.27
CA ARG A 46 31.24 11.13 -42.45
C ARG A 46 29.82 11.49 -42.03
N ASN A 47 29.02 12.04 -42.94
CA ASN A 47 27.59 12.19 -42.70
C ASN A 47 26.95 10.80 -42.50
N LEU A 48 25.83 10.78 -41.77
CA LEU A 48 24.95 9.63 -41.71
C LEU A 48 24.24 9.45 -43.05
N PHE A 49 23.97 8.21 -43.42
CA PHE A 49 23.06 7.87 -44.51
C PHE A 49 21.61 7.74 -44.01
N ASP A 50 20.66 7.72 -44.94
CA ASP A 50 19.25 7.55 -44.62
C ASP A 50 18.98 6.14 -44.09
N ASP A 51 18.23 6.06 -43.00
CA ASP A 51 17.95 4.88 -42.18
C ASP A 51 19.19 4.26 -41.49
N GLU A 52 20.37 4.88 -41.57
CA GLU A 52 21.59 4.42 -40.88
C GLU A 52 21.51 4.68 -39.37
N LEU A 53 21.77 3.65 -38.56
CA LEU A 53 21.85 3.76 -37.11
C LEU A 53 23.27 4.14 -36.66
N PHE A 54 23.38 5.32 -36.08
CA PHE A 54 24.55 5.73 -35.30
C PHE A 54 24.26 5.50 -33.80
N GLU A 55 24.78 4.38 -33.26
CA GLU A 55 24.60 3.97 -31.86
C GLU A 55 25.89 4.12 -31.04
N ILE A 56 25.79 4.74 -29.87
CA ILE A 56 26.85 4.79 -28.86
C ILE A 56 26.42 4.08 -27.57
N ARG A 57 27.41 3.67 -26.77
CA ARG A 57 27.26 3.23 -25.38
C ARG A 57 28.01 4.16 -24.43
N ILE A 58 27.44 4.44 -23.26
CA ILE A 58 28.12 5.10 -22.14
C ILE A 58 29.08 4.11 -21.47
N ASP A 59 30.38 4.39 -21.53
CA ASP A 59 31.43 3.53 -20.98
C ASP A 59 31.98 4.00 -19.62
N LYS A 60 31.83 5.29 -19.27
CA LYS A 60 32.13 5.80 -17.92
C LYS A 60 31.41 7.12 -17.63
N LEU A 61 30.87 7.24 -16.43
CA LEU A 61 30.38 8.49 -15.81
C LEU A 61 31.30 8.96 -14.66
N VAL A 62 31.05 10.18 -14.19
CA VAL A 62 31.44 10.72 -12.87
C VAL A 62 30.19 11.22 -12.11
N ASP A 63 30.40 11.47 -10.84
CA ASP A 63 29.46 11.91 -9.79
C ASP A 63 29.47 13.43 -9.57
N LYS A 64 30.64 14.08 -9.70
CA LYS A 64 30.86 15.50 -9.37
C LYS A 64 29.94 16.54 -10.05
N TRP A 65 29.32 16.21 -11.19
CA TRP A 65 28.60 17.17 -12.03
C TRP A 65 27.12 16.81 -12.19
N SER A 66 26.28 17.82 -12.49
CA SER A 66 24.94 17.63 -13.02
C SER A 66 24.94 17.61 -14.55
N GLY A 67 23.86 17.07 -15.16
CA GLY A 67 23.79 16.77 -16.59
C GLY A 67 24.61 15.53 -16.98
N SER A 68 24.25 14.83 -18.05
CA SER A 68 24.82 13.53 -18.43
C SER A 68 25.64 13.56 -19.70
N VAL A 69 25.00 13.82 -20.84
CA VAL A 69 25.48 13.70 -22.21
C VAL A 69 24.45 14.42 -23.09
N GLU A 70 24.91 15.11 -24.12
CA GLU A 70 24.00 15.65 -25.15
C GLU A 70 24.28 14.89 -26.46
N VAL A 71 23.25 14.40 -27.12
CA VAL A 71 23.38 13.57 -28.34
C VAL A 71 22.49 14.15 -29.41
N GLY A 72 22.89 14.08 -30.68
CA GLY A 72 22.06 14.59 -31.77
C GLY A 72 22.77 14.68 -33.11
N VAL A 73 22.36 15.64 -33.93
CA VAL A 73 22.87 15.79 -35.30
C VAL A 73 23.14 17.26 -35.66
N THR A 74 24.03 17.46 -36.62
CA THR A 74 24.30 18.78 -37.22
C THR A 74 24.46 18.70 -38.73
N ILE A 75 24.07 19.77 -39.44
CA ILE A 75 24.32 19.94 -40.89
C ILE A 75 25.76 20.40 -41.19
N HIS A 76 26.54 20.70 -40.16
CA HIS A 76 27.89 21.25 -40.29
C HIS A 76 28.95 20.16 -40.44
N ASP A 77 29.84 20.34 -41.42
CA ASP A 77 30.99 19.46 -41.62
C ASP A 77 32.00 19.62 -40.46
N PRO A 78 32.40 18.52 -39.76
CA PRO A 78 33.37 18.57 -38.65
C PRO A 78 34.79 18.94 -39.08
N GLY A 79 35.08 18.90 -40.38
CA GLY A 79 36.27 19.49 -41.00
C GLY A 79 36.20 21.02 -41.11
N ALA A 80 35.00 21.61 -41.24
CA ALA A 80 34.81 23.02 -41.55
C ALA A 80 34.58 23.93 -40.32
N ILE A 81 33.85 23.49 -39.29
CA ILE A 81 33.52 24.36 -38.14
C ILE A 81 34.59 24.37 -37.03
N PRO A 82 34.70 25.43 -36.21
CA PRO A 82 35.31 25.33 -34.89
C PRO A 82 34.41 24.46 -33.98
N ILE A 83 34.99 23.53 -33.23
CA ILE A 83 34.22 22.72 -32.27
C ILE A 83 33.96 23.60 -31.03
N PRO A 84 32.70 23.81 -30.62
CA PRO A 84 32.37 24.60 -29.43
C PRO A 84 32.67 23.84 -28.13
N SER A 85 32.66 24.55 -27.00
CA SER A 85 32.77 23.93 -25.67
C SER A 85 31.59 23.00 -25.34
N THR A 86 30.42 23.26 -25.92
CA THR A 86 29.28 22.33 -25.96
C THR A 86 28.45 22.56 -27.22
N MET A 87 27.86 21.51 -27.79
CA MET A 87 27.13 21.63 -29.06
C MET A 87 25.82 22.43 -28.93
N THR A 88 25.16 22.41 -27.78
CA THR A 88 23.94 23.22 -27.55
C THR A 88 24.18 24.73 -27.59
N ASN A 89 25.44 25.19 -27.54
CA ASN A 89 25.79 26.59 -27.80
C ASN A 89 25.83 26.96 -29.31
N LEU A 90 25.87 25.99 -30.23
CA LEU A 90 25.97 26.27 -31.67
C LEU A 90 24.59 26.67 -32.23
N ARG A 91 24.40 27.99 -32.40
CA ARG A 91 23.11 28.62 -32.76
C ARG A 91 22.66 28.46 -34.21
N THR A 92 23.24 27.53 -34.97
CA THR A 92 22.86 27.23 -36.36
C THR A 92 23.07 25.76 -36.67
N GLY A 93 22.19 25.17 -37.47
CA GLY A 93 22.40 23.87 -38.08
C GLY A 93 22.49 22.68 -37.11
N THR A 94 21.89 22.76 -35.92
CA THR A 94 21.96 21.71 -34.88
C THR A 94 20.58 21.22 -34.45
N SER A 95 20.51 19.96 -34.03
CA SER A 95 19.34 19.33 -33.42
C SER A 95 19.81 18.31 -32.38
N MET A 96 19.78 18.70 -31.11
CA MET A 96 20.37 17.96 -29.98
C MET A 96 19.29 17.58 -28.95
N MET A 97 19.40 16.41 -28.34
CA MET A 97 18.72 16.04 -27.10
C MET A 97 19.64 16.32 -25.91
N SER A 98 19.09 16.91 -24.86
CA SER A 98 19.75 17.17 -23.57
C SER A 98 18.72 17.04 -22.46
N GLY A 99 18.98 16.18 -21.47
CA GLY A 99 17.96 15.72 -20.52
C GLY A 99 16.79 15.04 -21.25
N ARG A 100 15.56 15.55 -21.05
CA ARG A 100 14.36 15.22 -21.86
C ARG A 100 14.08 16.20 -23.01
N GLY A 101 14.85 17.27 -23.15
CA GLY A 101 14.56 18.35 -24.11
C GLY A 101 15.21 18.15 -25.47
N ILE A 102 14.52 18.53 -26.55
CA ILE A 102 15.10 18.72 -27.88
C ILE A 102 15.37 20.20 -28.13
N LEU A 103 16.62 20.49 -28.50
CA LEU A 103 17.12 21.82 -28.84
C LEU A 103 17.49 21.89 -30.33
N ALA A 104 16.77 22.71 -31.08
CA ALA A 104 17.16 23.08 -32.44
C ALA A 104 17.90 24.41 -32.43
N ASN A 105 19.08 24.49 -33.06
CA ASN A 105 19.92 25.70 -33.06
C ASN A 105 20.23 26.19 -31.62
N GLY A 106 20.34 25.27 -30.67
CA GLY A 106 20.55 25.58 -29.25
C GLY A 106 19.36 26.25 -28.55
N LYS A 107 18.18 26.33 -29.16
CA LYS A 107 16.92 26.74 -28.52
C LYS A 107 16.07 25.51 -28.27
N GLY A 108 15.57 25.33 -27.05
CA GLY A 108 14.60 24.28 -26.76
C GLY A 108 13.33 24.46 -27.61
N ILE A 109 13.02 23.47 -28.44
CA ILE A 109 11.79 23.40 -29.24
C ILE A 109 10.78 22.40 -28.68
N ARG A 110 11.23 21.45 -27.85
CA ARG A 110 10.41 20.50 -27.09
C ARG A 110 11.08 20.29 -25.74
N ARG A 111 10.33 20.39 -24.64
CA ARG A 111 10.87 20.21 -23.28
C ARG A 111 10.88 18.75 -22.83
N GLU A 112 9.92 17.97 -23.32
CA GLU A 112 9.70 16.57 -22.97
C GLU A 112 9.57 15.73 -24.23
N TYR A 113 10.60 14.94 -24.53
CA TYR A 113 10.72 14.06 -25.68
C TYR A 113 11.20 12.67 -25.25
N GLY A 114 10.57 11.64 -25.79
CA GLY A 114 10.79 10.26 -25.38
C GLY A 114 10.29 9.98 -23.96
N ASN A 115 10.41 8.72 -23.56
CA ASN A 115 10.16 8.28 -22.18
C ASN A 115 11.42 8.39 -21.32
N PHE A 116 12.60 8.38 -21.96
CA PHE A 116 13.90 8.41 -21.31
C PHE A 116 14.45 9.83 -21.17
N ASN A 117 14.92 10.15 -19.98
CA ASN A 117 15.76 11.32 -19.70
C ASN A 117 17.22 10.91 -19.89
N LEU A 118 18.01 11.64 -20.68
CA LEU A 118 19.45 11.34 -20.81
C LEU A 118 20.17 11.44 -19.45
N ASP A 119 19.73 12.34 -18.56
CA ASP A 119 20.38 12.61 -17.27
C ASP A 119 20.29 11.45 -16.26
N ASP A 120 19.34 10.55 -16.47
CA ASP A 120 19.16 9.36 -15.65
C ASP A 120 19.93 8.13 -16.17
N LEU A 121 20.55 8.20 -17.36
CA LEU A 121 21.29 7.08 -17.94
C LEU A 121 22.56 6.72 -17.13
N LYS A 122 22.93 5.45 -17.20
CA LYS A 122 23.98 4.77 -16.43
C LYS A 122 25.11 4.29 -17.35
N VAL A 123 26.18 3.75 -16.75
CA VAL A 123 27.24 3.07 -17.52
C VAL A 123 26.69 1.75 -18.05
N GLY A 124 26.79 1.53 -19.36
CA GLY A 124 26.19 0.39 -20.05
C GLY A 124 25.07 0.76 -21.02
N ASP A 125 24.35 1.87 -20.76
CA ASP A 125 23.24 2.33 -21.60
C ASP A 125 23.67 2.78 -22.99
N ARG A 126 22.75 2.62 -23.96
CA ARG A 126 22.94 2.92 -25.37
C ARG A 126 22.03 4.03 -25.87
N ILE A 127 22.59 4.91 -26.68
CA ILE A 127 21.89 6.03 -27.34
C ILE A 127 22.14 5.92 -28.84
N GLY A 128 21.09 5.68 -29.60
CA GLY A 128 21.07 5.59 -31.05
C GLY A 128 20.40 6.78 -31.72
N LEU A 129 20.81 7.05 -32.96
CA LEU A 129 20.26 8.09 -33.83
C LEU A 129 19.99 7.50 -35.22
N ILE A 130 18.82 7.79 -35.80
CA ILE A 130 18.53 7.53 -37.22
C ILE A 130 17.91 8.79 -37.86
N ARG A 131 18.44 9.21 -39.00
CA ARG A 131 17.73 10.08 -39.95
C ARG A 131 16.93 9.19 -40.90
N LYS A 132 15.60 9.24 -40.86
CA LYS A 132 14.72 8.54 -41.80
C LYS A 132 14.73 9.22 -43.16
N ARG A 133 14.43 8.49 -44.24
CA ARG A 133 14.39 9.04 -45.63
C ARG A 133 13.53 10.30 -45.79
N ASN A 134 12.40 10.36 -45.08
CA ASN A 134 11.48 11.50 -45.10
C ASN A 134 12.05 12.77 -44.40
N GLY A 135 13.20 12.66 -43.72
CA GLY A 135 13.83 13.76 -42.99
C GLY A 135 13.52 13.81 -41.50
N ASP A 136 12.82 12.82 -40.94
CA ASP A 136 12.61 12.73 -39.49
C ASP A 136 13.84 12.19 -38.77
N LEU A 137 14.15 12.81 -37.63
CA LEU A 137 15.15 12.34 -36.66
C LEU A 137 14.48 11.51 -35.57
N HIS A 138 14.96 10.29 -35.36
CA HIS A 138 14.56 9.41 -34.27
C HIS A 138 15.75 9.11 -33.35
N TYR A 139 15.51 9.13 -32.04
CA TYR A 139 16.45 8.62 -31.04
C TYR A 139 16.04 7.20 -30.63
N TYR A 140 17.02 6.36 -30.33
CA TYR A 140 16.82 4.97 -29.88
C TYR A 140 17.54 4.77 -28.55
N ILE A 141 16.82 4.74 -27.43
CA ILE A 141 17.42 4.55 -26.10
C ILE A 141 17.30 3.08 -25.72
N ASN A 142 18.45 2.43 -25.43
CA ASN A 142 18.58 0.99 -25.22
C ASN A 142 17.98 0.08 -26.34
N GLY A 143 17.66 0.66 -27.49
CA GLY A 143 17.02 -0.01 -28.63
C GLY A 143 15.56 0.40 -28.89
N LEU A 144 14.91 1.09 -27.94
CA LEU A 144 13.55 1.60 -28.07
C LEU A 144 13.50 2.93 -28.83
N ASP A 145 12.70 2.98 -29.89
CA ASP A 145 12.39 4.21 -30.64
C ASP A 145 11.65 5.22 -29.74
N GLN A 146 12.15 6.45 -29.67
CA GLN A 146 11.54 7.54 -28.91
C GLN A 146 10.59 8.42 -29.75
N GLY A 147 10.34 8.04 -31.01
CA GLY A 147 9.52 8.77 -31.96
C GLY A 147 10.24 9.96 -32.59
N VAL A 148 9.51 10.79 -33.33
CA VAL A 148 10.07 11.93 -34.07
C VAL A 148 10.53 13.04 -33.10
N ALA A 149 11.82 13.35 -33.11
CA ALA A 149 12.41 14.48 -32.40
C ALA A 149 12.34 15.79 -33.21
N VAL A 150 12.69 15.70 -34.50
CA VAL A 150 12.76 16.83 -35.44
C VAL A 150 12.44 16.33 -36.84
N SER A 151 11.49 16.97 -37.53
CA SER A 151 11.16 16.69 -38.93
C SER A 151 11.91 17.59 -39.91
N ASN A 152 11.90 17.21 -41.19
CA ASN A 152 12.44 17.99 -42.31
C ASN A 152 13.95 18.29 -42.25
N LEU A 153 14.75 17.42 -41.64
CA LEU A 153 16.22 17.55 -41.66
C LEU A 153 16.79 17.38 -43.08
N PRO A 154 17.82 18.15 -43.47
CA PRO A 154 18.56 17.93 -44.72
C PRO A 154 19.16 16.52 -44.83
N SER A 155 19.42 16.06 -46.06
CA SER A 155 20.02 14.74 -46.34
C SER A 155 21.52 14.63 -46.00
N LYS A 156 22.16 15.73 -45.59
CA LYS A 156 23.53 15.73 -45.06
C LYS A 156 23.51 16.20 -43.62
N VAL A 157 23.62 15.23 -42.71
CA VAL A 157 23.80 15.46 -41.28
C VAL A 157 24.88 14.55 -40.73
N TRP A 158 25.66 15.04 -39.77
CA TRP A 158 26.64 14.29 -39.00
C TRP A 158 26.07 14.03 -37.61
N GLY A 159 26.21 12.79 -37.12
CA GLY A 159 25.94 12.46 -35.72
C GLY A 159 26.92 13.16 -34.78
N VAL A 160 26.42 13.66 -33.65
CA VAL A 160 27.12 14.40 -32.61
C VAL A 160 26.93 13.73 -31.26
N VAL A 161 27.99 13.70 -30.46
CA VAL A 161 27.93 13.37 -29.03
C VAL A 161 28.74 14.41 -28.27
N ASP A 162 28.12 15.04 -27.27
CA ASP A 162 28.77 15.92 -26.33
C ASP A 162 28.90 15.21 -24.98
N MET A 163 30.12 14.90 -24.59
CA MET A 163 30.42 14.38 -23.26
C MET A 163 30.37 15.52 -22.23
N TYR A 164 29.20 16.12 -22.06
CA TYR A 164 28.90 17.15 -21.07
C TYR A 164 28.80 16.53 -19.65
N GLY A 165 28.74 17.36 -18.61
CA GLY A 165 28.42 16.99 -17.23
C GLY A 165 29.14 15.73 -16.73
N ARG A 166 28.35 14.69 -16.46
CA ARG A 166 28.80 13.40 -15.90
C ARG A 166 29.52 12.48 -16.89
N THR A 167 29.31 12.57 -18.21
CA THR A 167 29.90 11.58 -19.13
C THR A 167 31.40 11.79 -19.33
N VAL A 168 32.17 10.73 -19.07
CA VAL A 168 33.63 10.70 -19.24
C VAL A 168 34.04 9.94 -20.48
N LYS A 169 33.32 8.88 -20.86
CA LYS A 169 33.68 8.03 -22.01
C LYS A 169 32.44 7.47 -22.70
N VAL A 170 32.45 7.49 -24.03
CA VAL A 170 31.49 6.80 -24.90
C VAL A 170 32.19 5.93 -25.95
N THR A 171 31.51 4.92 -26.47
CA THR A 171 31.99 4.07 -27.58
C THR A 171 30.88 3.81 -28.59
N ILE A 172 31.16 4.01 -29.88
CA ILE A 172 30.27 3.64 -30.99
C ILE A 172 30.16 2.11 -31.05
N VAL A 173 28.93 1.60 -31.04
CA VAL A 173 28.62 0.17 -31.11
C VAL A 173 28.44 -0.24 -32.57
N ASP A 174 29.05 -1.37 -32.97
CA ASP A 174 28.64 -2.10 -34.18
C ASP A 174 27.65 -3.17 -33.73
N ARG A 175 26.46 -3.22 -34.34
CA ARG A 175 25.52 -4.33 -34.16
C ARG A 175 25.92 -5.52 -35.01
N ASP A 176 25.65 -6.73 -34.53
CA ASP A 176 26.05 -7.95 -35.24
C ASP A 176 25.02 -8.33 -36.33
N VAL A 177 25.47 -9.01 -37.39
CA VAL A 177 24.63 -9.30 -38.58
C VAL A 177 23.40 -10.17 -38.26
N ASN A 178 23.39 -10.81 -37.08
CA ASN A 178 22.23 -11.56 -36.59
C ASN A 178 21.24 -10.70 -35.78
N GLU A 179 21.67 -9.62 -35.12
CA GLU A 179 20.76 -8.62 -34.54
C GLU A 179 20.01 -7.88 -35.67
N GLU A 180 20.72 -7.55 -36.75
CA GLU A 180 20.13 -6.97 -37.96
C GLU A 180 19.09 -7.91 -38.59
N LYS A 181 19.31 -9.22 -38.63
CA LYS A 181 18.30 -10.20 -39.10
C LYS A 181 17.09 -10.34 -38.17
N ASN A 182 17.30 -10.30 -36.86
CA ASN A 182 16.19 -10.27 -35.90
C ASN A 182 15.34 -9.00 -36.10
N LEU A 183 15.98 -7.87 -36.40
CA LEU A 183 15.28 -6.63 -36.75
C LEU A 183 14.63 -6.68 -38.14
N LEU A 184 15.26 -7.27 -39.16
CA LEU A 184 14.64 -7.46 -40.48
C LEU A 184 13.40 -8.37 -40.41
N THR A 185 13.37 -9.32 -39.47
CA THR A 185 12.20 -10.18 -39.18
C THR A 185 11.10 -9.40 -38.44
N ARG A 186 11.45 -8.36 -37.67
CA ARG A 186 10.49 -7.42 -37.09
C ARG A 186 10.00 -6.37 -38.12
N LEU A 187 10.87 -5.90 -39.01
CA LEU A 187 10.53 -5.00 -40.13
C LEU A 187 9.67 -5.68 -41.20
N SER A 188 9.92 -6.94 -41.56
CA SER A 188 9.07 -7.66 -42.52
C SER A 188 7.62 -7.76 -42.05
N ASN A 189 7.43 -7.93 -40.74
CA ASN A 189 6.10 -8.01 -40.13
C ASN A 189 5.46 -6.62 -39.97
N SER A 190 6.27 -5.56 -39.81
CA SER A 190 5.80 -4.17 -39.93
C SER A 190 5.32 -3.84 -41.35
N LEU A 191 5.96 -4.40 -42.38
CA LEU A 191 5.53 -4.25 -43.77
C LEU A 191 4.26 -5.06 -44.10
N THR A 192 3.97 -6.18 -43.42
CA THR A 192 2.65 -6.82 -43.54
C THR A 192 1.53 -6.03 -42.85
N LEU A 193 1.83 -5.33 -41.74
CA LEU A 193 0.87 -4.45 -41.07
C LEU A 193 0.51 -3.20 -41.90
N SER A 194 1.38 -2.76 -42.81
CA SER A 194 1.10 -1.58 -43.65
C SER A 194 -0.07 -1.76 -44.65
N ASN A 195 -0.59 -2.98 -44.84
CA ASN A 195 -1.82 -3.23 -45.59
C ASN A 195 -3.12 -3.15 -44.75
N GLU A 196 -3.04 -3.11 -43.41
CA GLU A 196 -4.22 -2.95 -42.54
C GLU A 196 -4.52 -1.47 -42.20
N ASN A 197 -3.60 -0.56 -42.50
CA ASN A 197 -3.72 0.87 -42.21
C ASN A 197 -4.78 1.63 -43.06
N GLN A 198 -5.54 0.95 -43.93
CA GLN A 198 -6.73 1.53 -44.56
C GLN A 198 -8.05 1.23 -43.82
N LEU A 199 -8.00 0.47 -42.70
CA LEU A 199 -9.17 0.12 -41.88
C LEU A 199 -9.15 0.74 -40.47
N ASN A 200 -8.05 1.38 -40.05
CA ASN A 200 -7.84 1.80 -38.66
C ASN A 200 -7.94 3.31 -38.37
N GLU A 201 -8.12 4.19 -39.37
CA GLU A 201 -8.31 5.64 -39.11
C GLU A 201 -9.66 5.98 -38.43
N ASP A 202 -10.59 5.03 -38.37
CA ASP A 202 -11.92 5.21 -37.78
C ASP A 202 -11.95 5.10 -36.25
N LEU A 203 -10.97 4.46 -35.60
CA LEU A 203 -11.02 4.23 -34.15
C LEU A 203 -10.82 5.52 -33.33
N LEU A 204 -11.39 5.53 -32.13
CA LEU A 204 -11.17 6.60 -31.15
C LEU A 204 -10.00 6.22 -30.21
N GLU A 205 -9.13 7.19 -29.96
CA GLU A 205 -7.91 7.09 -29.17
C GLU A 205 -7.76 8.37 -28.32
N PHE A 206 -6.99 8.32 -27.24
CA PHE A 206 -6.45 9.51 -26.57
C PHE A 206 -5.32 10.13 -27.39
N HIS A 207 -5.07 11.42 -27.21
CA HIS A 207 -3.91 12.08 -27.79
C HIS A 207 -2.66 11.85 -26.89
N PRO A 208 -1.48 11.56 -27.46
CA PRO A 208 -0.27 11.29 -26.66
C PRO A 208 0.34 12.55 -26.00
N THR A 209 -0.03 13.75 -26.44
CA THR A 209 0.17 14.96 -25.62
C THR A 209 -0.98 15.06 -24.62
N CYS A 210 -0.64 15.16 -23.33
CA CYS A 210 -1.55 15.28 -22.20
C CYS A 210 -0.93 16.16 -21.09
N GLY A 211 -1.67 16.39 -20.01
CA GLY A 211 -1.19 17.10 -18.83
C GLY A 211 0.01 16.41 -18.19
N ALA A 212 0.92 17.19 -17.61
CA ALA A 212 2.27 16.76 -17.25
C ALA A 212 2.36 15.57 -16.27
N HIS A 213 1.30 15.28 -15.52
CA HIS A 213 1.27 14.16 -14.56
C HIS A 213 0.47 12.95 -15.07
N THR A 214 -0.03 12.99 -16.31
CA THR A 214 -0.68 11.88 -17.01
C THR A 214 0.24 11.32 -18.10
N LEU A 215 0.24 10.00 -18.26
CA LEU A 215 0.81 9.27 -19.41
C LEU A 215 -0.31 8.57 -20.18
N VAL A 216 -0.21 8.57 -21.51
CA VAL A 216 -1.09 7.83 -22.42
C VAL A 216 -0.37 6.59 -22.94
N ILE A 217 -0.97 5.41 -22.74
CA ILE A 217 -0.37 4.09 -22.97
C ILE A 217 -1.34 3.15 -23.71
N ASN A 218 -0.89 1.91 -23.98
CA ASN A 218 -1.66 0.84 -24.63
C ASN A 218 -2.31 1.29 -25.97
N ASN A 219 -1.48 1.58 -26.98
CA ASN A 219 -1.94 2.09 -28.29
C ASN A 219 -2.92 3.27 -28.18
N ASN A 220 -2.62 4.17 -27.23
CA ASN A 220 -3.41 5.34 -26.85
C ASN A 220 -4.84 5.06 -26.36
N THR A 221 -5.15 3.87 -25.84
CA THR A 221 -6.48 3.57 -25.24
C THR A 221 -6.52 3.71 -23.73
N VAL A 222 -5.40 3.98 -23.06
CA VAL A 222 -5.33 4.09 -21.59
C VAL A 222 -4.67 5.41 -21.20
N ALA A 223 -5.18 6.08 -20.17
CA ALA A 223 -4.54 7.24 -19.56
C ALA A 223 -4.34 6.99 -18.05
N TYR A 224 -3.17 7.32 -17.54
CA TYR A 224 -2.69 6.93 -16.20
C TYR A 224 -1.88 8.03 -15.54
N ARG A 225 -2.04 8.26 -14.23
CA ARG A 225 -1.20 9.14 -13.42
C ARG A 225 -0.20 8.32 -12.57
N PRO A 226 1.12 8.33 -12.89
CA PRO A 226 2.12 7.58 -12.13
C PRO A 226 2.13 7.90 -10.63
N ASN A 227 2.19 9.18 -10.29
CA ASN A 227 2.40 9.67 -8.92
C ASN A 227 1.07 10.08 -8.26
N ALA A 228 -0.03 9.36 -8.52
CA ALA A 228 -1.36 9.70 -8.00
C ALA A 228 -1.46 9.70 -6.45
N LEU A 229 -0.49 9.10 -5.75
CA LEU A 229 -0.38 9.19 -4.30
C LEU A 229 0.27 10.49 -3.82
N ASP A 230 0.98 11.23 -4.66
CA ASP A 230 1.71 12.45 -4.29
C ASP A 230 0.98 13.71 -4.73
N ASP A 231 0.43 13.69 -5.95
CA ASP A 231 -0.38 14.77 -6.55
C ASP A 231 -1.82 14.34 -6.86
N PHE A 232 -2.71 15.34 -6.94
CA PHE A 232 -4.15 15.15 -7.17
C PHE A 232 -4.70 15.81 -8.45
N ASN A 233 -3.88 16.51 -9.23
CA ASN A 233 -4.32 17.23 -10.44
C ASN A 233 -3.33 17.02 -11.61
N ASN A 234 -3.23 17.97 -12.56
CA ASN A 234 -2.44 17.88 -13.80
C ASN A 234 -2.83 16.68 -14.70
N GLY A 235 -4.08 16.25 -14.61
CA GLY A 235 -4.56 14.96 -15.13
C GLY A 235 -5.09 14.97 -16.56
N VAL A 236 -5.21 16.13 -17.19
CA VAL A 236 -6.01 16.36 -18.41
C VAL A 236 -5.52 15.57 -19.63
N VAL A 237 -6.43 14.84 -20.27
CA VAL A 237 -6.19 14.11 -21.53
C VAL A 237 -7.35 14.36 -22.52
N LEU A 238 -7.02 14.58 -23.80
CA LEU A 238 -8.00 14.78 -24.88
C LEU A 238 -8.05 13.55 -25.81
N THR A 239 -9.09 13.43 -26.62
CA THR A 239 -9.12 12.48 -27.75
C THR A 239 -8.16 12.92 -28.87
N LYS A 240 -7.59 11.94 -29.59
CA LYS A 240 -6.62 12.14 -30.69
C LYS A 240 -7.22 12.85 -31.91
N ARG A 241 -8.51 12.63 -32.15
CA ARG A 241 -9.33 13.26 -33.18
C ARG A 241 -10.60 13.86 -32.57
N PRO A 242 -11.28 14.80 -33.27
CA PRO A 242 -12.61 15.24 -32.88
C PRO A 242 -13.61 14.08 -32.79
N LEU A 243 -14.63 14.28 -31.95
CA LEU A 243 -15.79 13.42 -31.87
C LEU A 243 -16.71 13.65 -33.07
N ARG A 244 -17.26 12.56 -33.60
CA ARG A 244 -18.31 12.56 -34.63
C ARG A 244 -19.67 12.82 -33.96
N LEU A 245 -20.64 13.32 -34.72
CA LEU A 245 -21.99 13.52 -34.18
C LEU A 245 -22.65 12.17 -33.86
N ASN A 246 -23.20 12.05 -32.66
CA ASN A 246 -23.69 10.80 -32.06
C ASN A 246 -22.60 9.72 -31.81
N GLU A 247 -21.33 10.11 -31.71
CA GLU A 247 -20.26 9.23 -31.20
C GLU A 247 -20.14 9.34 -29.68
N LEU A 248 -20.20 8.21 -28.99
CA LEU A 248 -20.00 8.12 -27.54
C LEU A 248 -18.51 8.00 -27.22
N PHE A 249 -17.97 9.01 -26.55
CA PHE A 249 -16.67 8.96 -25.90
C PHE A 249 -16.89 8.48 -24.46
N GLU A 250 -16.76 7.17 -24.21
CA GLU A 250 -16.87 6.58 -22.86
C GLU A 250 -15.50 6.03 -22.39
N VAL A 251 -15.22 6.19 -21.10
CA VAL A 251 -14.06 5.64 -20.41
C VAL A 251 -14.48 4.84 -19.18
N ARG A 252 -13.75 3.77 -18.88
CA ARG A 252 -13.85 3.00 -17.62
C ARG A 252 -12.78 3.47 -16.64
N LEU A 253 -13.13 3.59 -15.37
CA LEU A 253 -12.18 3.78 -14.26
C LEU A 253 -11.48 2.47 -13.91
N ASP A 254 -10.16 2.41 -14.06
CA ASP A 254 -9.36 1.20 -13.74
C ASP A 254 -8.68 1.28 -12.37
N ARG A 255 -8.38 2.49 -11.88
CA ARG A 255 -7.71 2.69 -10.58
C ARG A 255 -8.15 3.99 -9.91
N LEU A 256 -8.46 3.91 -8.62
CA LEU A 256 -8.69 5.05 -7.74
C LEU A 256 -7.65 5.11 -6.61
N VAL A 257 -7.42 6.30 -6.05
CA VAL A 257 -6.58 6.54 -4.86
C VAL A 257 -7.36 7.30 -3.79
N THR A 258 -7.40 6.78 -2.56
CA THR A 258 -8.28 7.27 -1.48
C THR A 258 -7.73 8.47 -0.67
N LYS A 259 -6.56 9.00 -1.04
CA LYS A 259 -5.91 10.14 -0.36
C LYS A 259 -6.65 11.48 -0.59
N TRP A 260 -7.40 11.59 -1.68
CA TRP A 260 -7.90 12.86 -2.21
C TRP A 260 -9.43 12.91 -2.28
N ALA A 261 -9.98 14.12 -2.44
CA ALA A 261 -11.40 14.36 -2.69
C ALA A 261 -11.64 14.80 -4.14
N GLY A 262 -12.86 14.59 -4.65
CA GLY A 262 -13.16 14.60 -6.09
C GLY A 262 -12.83 13.24 -6.72
N SER A 263 -13.56 12.78 -7.73
CA SER A 263 -13.26 11.49 -8.39
C SER A 263 -12.71 11.63 -9.81
N ILE A 264 -13.45 12.27 -10.72
CA ILE A 264 -13.10 12.40 -12.14
C ILE A 264 -13.93 13.53 -12.75
N GLU A 265 -13.39 14.22 -13.76
CA GLU A 265 -14.14 15.16 -14.58
C GLU A 265 -14.09 14.73 -16.04
N ILE A 266 -15.17 14.91 -16.80
CA ILE A 266 -15.27 14.51 -18.21
C ILE A 266 -16.05 15.56 -19.00
N GLY A 267 -15.75 15.72 -20.28
CA GLY A 267 -16.37 16.76 -21.08
C GLY A 267 -15.99 16.75 -22.55
N VAL A 268 -16.28 17.89 -23.20
CA VAL A 268 -15.87 18.19 -24.57
C VAL A 268 -15.27 19.59 -24.68
N THR A 269 -14.36 19.79 -25.63
CA THR A 269 -13.71 21.08 -25.87
C THR A 269 -13.48 21.41 -27.35
N THR A 270 -13.50 22.69 -27.72
CA THR A 270 -13.11 23.17 -29.06
C THR A 270 -11.60 23.26 -29.27
N HIS A 271 -10.79 23.20 -28.21
CA HIS A 271 -9.33 23.30 -28.33
C HIS A 271 -8.75 22.00 -28.88
N SER A 272 -7.72 22.12 -29.73
CA SER A 272 -7.03 20.94 -30.26
C SER A 272 -5.99 20.41 -29.26
N PRO A 273 -5.71 19.09 -29.24
CA PRO A 273 -4.66 18.50 -28.42
C PRO A 273 -3.22 18.95 -28.76
N GLY A 274 -3.03 19.66 -29.88
CA GLY A 274 -1.75 20.25 -30.28
C GLY A 274 -1.61 21.74 -29.97
N ASP A 275 -2.74 22.44 -29.78
CA ASP A 275 -2.79 23.91 -29.59
C ASP A 275 -3.13 24.33 -28.15
N ILE A 276 -3.56 23.40 -27.30
CA ILE A 276 -3.90 23.69 -25.90
C ILE A 276 -2.68 23.64 -24.97
N ASP A 277 -2.43 24.73 -24.25
CA ASP A 277 -1.58 24.69 -23.05
C ASP A 277 -2.35 23.93 -21.94
N TYR A 278 -1.94 22.69 -21.66
CA TYR A 278 -2.64 21.79 -20.75
C TYR A 278 -2.68 22.38 -19.31
N PRO A 279 -3.86 22.59 -18.73
CA PRO A 279 -4.01 23.25 -17.43
C PRO A 279 -3.84 22.28 -16.25
N LEU A 280 -3.69 22.83 -15.04
CA LEU A 280 -3.73 22.05 -13.79
C LEU A 280 -5.02 21.22 -13.65
N THR A 281 -6.13 21.75 -14.15
CA THR A 281 -7.41 21.06 -14.33
C THR A 281 -8.22 21.75 -15.43
N MET A 282 -9.02 20.99 -16.18
CA MET A 282 -9.80 21.51 -17.33
C MET A 282 -10.88 22.51 -16.91
N THR A 283 -11.34 22.48 -15.65
CA THR A 283 -12.25 23.51 -15.10
C THR A 283 -11.66 24.92 -15.06
N ASN A 284 -10.33 25.07 -15.06
CA ASN A 284 -9.68 26.39 -15.12
C ASN A 284 -9.64 27.01 -16.53
N VAL A 285 -10.17 26.34 -17.56
CA VAL A 285 -10.15 26.84 -18.94
C VAL A 285 -11.40 27.67 -19.23
N HIS A 286 -11.20 28.98 -19.35
CA HIS A 286 -12.25 29.99 -19.47
C HIS A 286 -12.78 30.20 -20.90
N SER A 287 -12.64 29.21 -21.79
CA SER A 287 -13.14 29.27 -23.17
C SER A 287 -13.25 27.88 -23.80
N GLY A 288 -14.30 27.65 -24.61
CA GLY A 288 -14.43 26.45 -25.44
C GLY A 288 -14.51 25.12 -24.68
N THR A 289 -15.05 25.07 -23.46
CA THR A 289 -15.08 23.86 -22.63
C THR A 289 -16.45 23.60 -22.01
N TRP A 290 -16.90 22.34 -22.01
CA TRP A 290 -18.10 21.87 -21.29
C TRP A 290 -17.75 20.61 -20.51
N MET A 291 -17.70 20.72 -19.17
CA MET A 291 -17.29 19.66 -18.25
C MET A 291 -18.44 19.26 -17.32
N MET A 292 -18.55 17.96 -17.02
CA MET A 292 -19.29 17.42 -15.88
C MET A 292 -18.33 17.20 -14.71
N THR A 293 -18.68 17.74 -13.54
CA THR A 293 -17.80 17.89 -12.37
C THR A 293 -18.58 17.56 -11.10
N GLY A 294 -18.41 16.37 -10.54
CA GLY A 294 -19.26 15.89 -9.44
C GLY A 294 -20.74 15.80 -9.87
N VAL A 295 -21.59 16.70 -9.37
CA VAL A 295 -23.01 16.88 -9.79
C VAL A 295 -23.25 18.11 -10.67
N GLY A 296 -22.20 18.85 -11.05
CA GLY A 296 -22.32 20.10 -11.81
C GLY A 296 -22.03 19.94 -13.30
N ILE A 297 -22.59 20.84 -14.11
CA ILE A 297 -22.06 21.16 -15.45
C ILE A 297 -21.39 22.53 -15.39
N MET A 298 -20.13 22.57 -15.81
CA MET A 298 -19.34 23.79 -15.98
C MET A 298 -19.13 24.08 -17.47
N HIS A 299 -19.27 25.34 -17.85
CA HIS A 299 -18.98 25.85 -19.19
C HIS A 299 -18.02 27.03 -19.07
N ASN A 300 -16.86 26.96 -19.72
CA ASN A 300 -15.81 27.99 -19.68
C ASN A 300 -15.42 28.39 -18.24
N GLY A 301 -15.23 27.40 -17.37
CA GLY A 301 -14.89 27.59 -15.95
C GLY A 301 -16.01 28.12 -15.05
N ILE A 302 -17.24 28.30 -15.56
CA ILE A 302 -18.40 28.77 -14.79
C ILE A 302 -19.42 27.65 -14.67
N THR A 303 -19.86 27.33 -13.45
CA THR A 303 -20.97 26.38 -13.22
C THR A 303 -22.27 26.94 -13.80
N VAL A 304 -22.82 26.25 -14.80
CA VAL A 304 -24.08 26.61 -15.49
C VAL A 304 -25.25 25.73 -15.06
N VAL A 305 -24.98 24.53 -14.54
CA VAL A 305 -26.00 23.68 -13.89
C VAL A 305 -25.42 23.16 -12.58
N ASN A 306 -26.11 23.41 -11.47
CA ASN A 306 -25.63 23.05 -10.12
C ASN A 306 -25.99 21.62 -9.68
N GLN A 307 -26.91 20.96 -10.40
CA GLN A 307 -27.36 19.60 -10.11
C GLN A 307 -27.81 18.91 -11.41
N TYR A 308 -26.97 18.01 -11.91
CA TYR A 308 -27.11 17.26 -13.15
C TYR A 308 -26.59 15.83 -12.94
N GLY A 309 -27.39 14.84 -13.34
CA GLY A 309 -27.00 13.42 -13.33
C GLY A 309 -26.64 12.82 -11.96
N VAL A 310 -25.98 11.67 -12.01
CA VAL A 310 -25.29 11.00 -10.91
C VAL A 310 -24.02 11.76 -10.54
N ASN A 311 -23.69 11.81 -9.24
CA ASN A 311 -22.45 12.42 -8.78
C ASN A 311 -21.21 11.61 -9.22
N LEU A 312 -20.34 12.20 -10.04
CA LEU A 312 -19.08 11.57 -10.46
C LEU A 312 -18.20 11.20 -9.26
N ASP A 313 -18.29 11.92 -8.14
CA ASP A 313 -17.55 11.63 -6.91
C ASP A 313 -17.94 10.32 -6.23
N THR A 314 -19.03 9.66 -6.67
CA THR A 314 -19.44 8.34 -6.15
C THR A 314 -19.00 7.14 -6.99
N LEU A 315 -18.37 7.38 -8.15
CA LEU A 315 -17.89 6.33 -9.05
C LEU A 315 -16.71 5.55 -8.46
N ARG A 316 -16.62 4.27 -8.84
CA ARG A 316 -15.67 3.27 -8.35
C ARG A 316 -14.83 2.70 -9.50
N VAL A 317 -13.79 1.93 -9.16
CA VAL A 317 -13.09 1.09 -10.14
C VAL A 317 -14.09 0.12 -10.77
N GLY A 318 -14.09 0.04 -12.11
CA GLY A 318 -15.04 -0.72 -12.92
C GLY A 318 -16.18 0.13 -13.48
N ASP A 319 -16.53 1.27 -12.87
CA ASP A 319 -17.57 2.16 -13.40
C ASP A 319 -17.12 2.86 -14.69
N ARG A 320 -18.08 3.17 -15.55
CA ARG A 320 -17.89 3.83 -16.84
C ARG A 320 -18.58 5.19 -16.87
N VAL A 321 -17.94 6.17 -17.49
CA VAL A 321 -18.49 7.51 -17.70
C VAL A 321 -18.16 7.99 -19.11
N GLY A 322 -19.09 8.65 -19.78
CA GLY A 322 -18.92 9.11 -21.16
C GLY A 322 -19.67 10.38 -21.53
N ALA A 323 -19.29 10.96 -22.67
CA ALA A 323 -19.89 12.16 -23.25
C ALA A 323 -20.21 11.94 -24.74
N MET A 324 -21.32 12.50 -25.22
CA MET A 324 -21.73 12.45 -26.62
C MET A 324 -22.41 13.76 -27.05
N VAL A 325 -21.99 14.30 -28.19
CA VAL A 325 -22.66 15.42 -28.86
C VAL A 325 -23.65 14.87 -29.88
N LYS A 326 -24.95 15.01 -29.61
CA LYS A 326 -26.00 14.53 -30.52
C LYS A 326 -26.14 15.46 -31.73
N SER A 327 -26.65 14.94 -32.86
CA SER A 327 -26.70 15.68 -34.14
C SER A 327 -27.59 16.92 -34.17
N ASN A 328 -28.32 17.22 -33.09
CA ASN A 328 -29.04 18.48 -32.86
C ASN A 328 -28.16 19.57 -32.19
N GLY A 329 -26.89 19.29 -31.90
CA GLY A 329 -25.98 20.19 -31.20
C GLY A 329 -26.14 20.19 -29.67
N SER A 330 -26.75 19.17 -29.08
CA SER A 330 -26.87 19.02 -27.63
C SER A 330 -25.84 18.05 -27.04
N LEU A 331 -25.25 18.41 -25.90
CA LEU A 331 -24.35 17.55 -25.12
C LEU A 331 -25.16 16.67 -24.16
N TYR A 332 -24.79 15.39 -24.08
CA TYR A 332 -25.30 14.41 -23.13
C TYR A 332 -24.15 13.65 -22.48
N PHE A 333 -24.27 13.36 -21.19
CA PHE A 333 -23.36 12.46 -20.49
C PHE A 333 -24.02 11.12 -20.20
N TYR A 334 -23.18 10.09 -20.01
CA TYR A 334 -23.57 8.71 -19.75
C TYR A 334 -22.79 8.20 -18.55
N VAL A 335 -23.44 7.45 -17.67
CA VAL A 335 -22.80 6.75 -16.53
C VAL A 335 -23.26 5.30 -16.56
N ASN A 336 -22.32 4.36 -16.70
CA ASN A 336 -22.58 2.93 -16.90
C ASN A 336 -23.61 2.66 -18.03
N GLY A 337 -23.51 3.39 -19.14
CA GLY A 337 -24.46 3.35 -20.26
C GLY A 337 -25.81 4.05 -20.03
N ILE A 338 -26.08 4.62 -18.86
CA ILE A 338 -27.33 5.33 -18.55
C ILE A 338 -27.22 6.81 -18.96
N ASP A 339 -28.09 7.25 -19.87
CA ASP A 339 -28.23 8.66 -20.31
C ASP A 339 -28.60 9.57 -19.11
N GLN A 340 -27.77 10.58 -18.83
CA GLN A 340 -27.95 11.51 -17.71
C GLN A 340 -28.83 12.72 -18.05
N GLY A 341 -29.35 12.81 -19.27
CA GLY A 341 -30.14 13.93 -19.76
C GLY A 341 -29.30 15.02 -20.46
N GLU A 342 -29.98 16.07 -20.92
CA GLU A 342 -29.36 17.14 -21.72
C GLU A 342 -28.54 18.10 -20.85
N ALA A 343 -27.22 18.16 -21.06
CA ALA A 343 -26.30 18.99 -20.28
C ALA A 343 -26.16 20.42 -20.81
N ALA A 344 -26.10 20.58 -22.14
CA ALA A 344 -25.90 21.85 -22.82
C ALA A 344 -26.41 21.81 -24.27
N LYS A 345 -26.59 22.98 -24.88
CA LYS A 345 -27.08 23.17 -26.27
C LYS A 345 -26.13 24.03 -27.09
N ASN A 346 -26.25 23.91 -28.41
CA ASN A 346 -25.47 24.65 -29.41
C ASN A 346 -23.96 24.38 -29.33
N ILE A 347 -23.58 23.14 -29.03
CA ILE A 347 -22.18 22.68 -29.05
C ILE A 347 -21.66 22.76 -30.49
N PRO A 348 -20.46 23.34 -30.73
CA PRO A 348 -19.82 23.34 -32.04
C PRO A 348 -19.55 21.92 -32.56
N MET A 349 -19.61 21.74 -33.88
CA MET A 349 -19.11 20.51 -34.52
C MET A 349 -17.58 20.45 -34.44
N GLY A 350 -17.02 19.26 -34.33
CA GLY A 350 -15.57 19.07 -34.32
C GLY A 350 -14.91 19.32 -32.95
N VAL A 351 -15.66 19.24 -31.85
CA VAL A 351 -15.09 19.22 -30.50
C VAL A 351 -14.37 17.90 -30.22
N TYR A 352 -13.33 17.96 -29.38
CA TYR A 352 -12.60 16.81 -28.84
C TYR A 352 -13.25 16.36 -27.53
N GLY A 353 -13.20 15.06 -27.23
CA GLY A 353 -13.50 14.55 -25.90
C GLY A 353 -12.35 14.89 -24.95
N VAL A 354 -12.65 15.16 -23.67
CA VAL A 354 -11.66 15.41 -22.63
C VAL A 354 -12.03 14.67 -21.34
N VAL A 355 -11.04 14.12 -20.66
CA VAL A 355 -11.13 13.68 -19.26
C VAL A 355 -10.05 14.39 -18.45
N ASP A 356 -10.38 14.78 -17.23
CA ASP A 356 -9.42 15.19 -16.23
C ASP A 356 -9.27 14.10 -15.17
N LEU A 357 -8.07 13.52 -15.08
CA LEU A 357 -7.69 12.65 -13.99
C LEU A 357 -7.42 13.51 -12.74
N TYR A 358 -8.49 13.99 -12.13
CA TYR A 358 -8.49 14.82 -10.92
C TYR A 358 -8.82 13.99 -9.67
N GLY A 359 -8.38 14.44 -8.49
CA GLY A 359 -8.75 13.84 -7.20
C GLY A 359 -8.35 12.36 -7.12
N GLN A 360 -9.34 11.49 -7.00
CA GLN A 360 -9.15 10.05 -6.83
C GLN A 360 -8.79 9.28 -8.13
N ALA A 361 -9.15 9.75 -9.34
CA ALA A 361 -8.92 8.96 -10.56
C ALA A 361 -7.43 8.81 -10.91
N ALA A 362 -6.88 7.61 -10.75
CA ALA A 362 -5.49 7.33 -11.09
C ALA A 362 -5.33 6.74 -12.49
N GLN A 363 -6.33 5.99 -13.01
CA GLN A 363 -6.24 5.34 -14.31
C GLN A 363 -7.61 5.16 -14.97
N ILE A 364 -7.66 5.32 -16.30
CA ILE A 364 -8.83 5.07 -17.15
C ILE A 364 -8.47 4.34 -18.46
N THR A 365 -9.44 3.58 -19.00
CA THR A 365 -9.39 2.93 -20.32
C THR A 365 -10.54 3.42 -21.19
N LEU A 366 -10.28 3.78 -22.45
CA LEU A 366 -11.30 4.04 -23.47
C LEU A 366 -12.15 2.79 -23.75
N CYS A 367 -13.46 2.91 -23.62
CA CYS A 367 -14.41 1.88 -24.03
C CYS A 367 -14.47 1.81 -25.56
N ARG A 368 -14.60 0.61 -26.11
CA ARG A 368 -14.72 0.34 -27.56
C ARG A 368 -15.93 -0.55 -27.82
N ASP A 369 -17.08 0.05 -28.12
CA ASP A 369 -18.25 -0.73 -28.52
C ASP A 369 -18.05 -1.36 -29.93
N ASN A 370 -18.57 -2.57 -30.11
CA ASN A 370 -18.59 -3.37 -31.36
C ASN A 370 -17.27 -4.05 -31.83
N VAL A 371 -16.50 -4.69 -30.94
CA VAL A 371 -15.47 -5.69 -31.37
C VAL A 371 -15.55 -7.04 -30.61
N ASP A 372 -16.19 -7.12 -29.45
CA ASP A 372 -16.31 -8.37 -28.66
C ASP A 372 -17.19 -9.47 -29.29
N GLN A 373 -17.72 -9.23 -30.49
CA GLN A 373 -18.32 -10.26 -31.34
C GLN A 373 -17.70 -10.21 -32.74
N ILE A 374 -17.14 -11.35 -33.17
CA ILE A 374 -16.46 -11.60 -34.46
C ILE A 374 -15.07 -10.94 -34.60
N SER A 375 -14.03 -11.73 -34.33
CA SER A 375 -12.67 -11.52 -34.86
C SER A 375 -12.15 -12.82 -35.49
N PRO A 376 -11.67 -12.83 -36.75
CA PRO A 376 -11.50 -14.06 -37.53
C PRO A 376 -10.23 -14.88 -37.24
N TYR A 377 -9.45 -14.53 -36.21
CA TYR A 377 -8.09 -15.08 -35.98
C TYR A 377 -7.96 -16.04 -34.78
N LYS A 378 -9.05 -16.67 -34.32
CA LYS A 378 -9.09 -17.50 -33.10
C LYS A 378 -8.26 -18.81 -33.12
N ASN A 379 -7.59 -19.14 -34.24
CA ASN A 379 -7.01 -20.47 -34.49
C ASN A 379 -5.48 -20.50 -34.68
N ASN A 380 -4.71 -19.48 -34.27
CA ASN A 380 -3.24 -19.53 -34.44
C ASN A 380 -2.42 -18.93 -33.28
N VAL A 381 -2.50 -19.62 -32.14
CA VAL A 381 -1.61 -19.46 -30.99
C VAL A 381 -0.14 -19.68 -31.40
N ARG A 382 0.75 -18.77 -30.98
CA ARG A 382 2.19 -18.74 -31.24
C ARG A 382 2.93 -17.92 -30.18
N PHE A 383 4.25 -18.10 -30.07
CA PHE A 383 5.10 -17.21 -29.29
C PHE A 383 5.18 -15.82 -29.92
N PHE A 384 5.34 -14.80 -29.08
CA PHE A 384 5.39 -13.41 -29.51
C PHE A 384 6.81 -13.02 -30.00
N PRO A 385 6.96 -12.23 -31.09
CA PRO A 385 8.29 -11.87 -31.64
C PRO A 385 9.20 -11.02 -30.75
N ASN A 386 8.70 -10.56 -29.60
CA ASN A 386 9.49 -9.94 -28.54
C ASN A 386 9.60 -10.95 -27.38
N HIS A 387 10.82 -11.19 -26.92
CA HIS A 387 11.19 -12.24 -25.98
C HIS A 387 12.54 -11.91 -25.35
N GLY A 388 12.93 -12.64 -24.30
CA GLY A 388 14.20 -12.52 -23.60
C GLY A 388 15.42 -12.61 -24.52
N LYS A 389 16.52 -12.00 -24.07
CA LYS A 389 17.78 -11.82 -24.83
C LYS A 389 18.40 -13.11 -25.36
N ASN A 390 18.28 -14.21 -24.62
CA ASN A 390 18.77 -15.53 -25.02
C ASN A 390 17.70 -16.41 -25.67
N ALA A 391 16.42 -16.00 -25.70
CA ALA A 391 15.38 -16.73 -26.41
C ALA A 391 15.48 -16.52 -27.93
N ARG A 392 14.94 -17.48 -28.69
CA ARG A 392 14.74 -17.40 -30.15
C ARG A 392 13.50 -18.20 -30.54
N ILE A 393 12.61 -17.60 -31.33
CA ILE A 393 11.57 -18.36 -32.04
C ILE A 393 12.19 -19.11 -33.21
N VAL A 394 11.93 -20.42 -33.32
CA VAL A 394 12.57 -21.31 -34.30
C VAL A 394 12.01 -21.05 -35.71
N PRO A 395 12.85 -20.70 -36.71
CA PRO A 395 12.39 -20.51 -38.09
C PRO A 395 11.66 -21.74 -38.65
N GLY A 396 10.55 -21.51 -39.35
CA GLY A 396 9.72 -22.57 -39.93
C GLY A 396 8.64 -23.14 -38.99
N SER A 397 8.72 -22.95 -37.68
CA SER A 397 7.76 -23.50 -36.70
C SER A 397 6.36 -22.82 -36.70
N ARG A 398 6.06 -21.96 -37.68
CA ARG A 398 4.94 -21.00 -37.69
C ARG A 398 4.87 -20.10 -36.43
N GLY A 399 5.97 -20.00 -35.66
CA GLY A 399 6.03 -19.29 -34.38
C GLY A 399 5.66 -20.14 -33.15
N ARG A 400 5.37 -21.44 -33.29
CA ARG A 400 4.98 -22.30 -32.16
C ARG A 400 6.13 -22.92 -31.37
N THR A 401 7.38 -22.86 -31.83
CA THR A 401 8.55 -23.42 -31.14
C THR A 401 9.52 -22.30 -30.78
N ALA A 402 10.05 -22.32 -29.57
CA ALA A 402 11.11 -21.43 -29.11
C ALA A 402 12.26 -22.24 -28.50
N ASP A 403 13.49 -21.78 -28.69
CA ASP A 403 14.67 -22.31 -28.03
C ASP A 403 15.52 -21.23 -27.35
N ARG A 404 16.32 -21.68 -26.37
CA ARG A 404 17.32 -20.85 -25.71
C ARG A 404 18.66 -20.98 -26.43
N LEU A 405 19.33 -19.86 -26.64
CA LEU A 405 20.67 -19.78 -27.20
C LEU A 405 21.74 -20.06 -26.14
N TYR A 406 22.95 -20.38 -26.59
CA TYR A 406 24.14 -20.57 -25.74
C TYR A 406 23.99 -21.59 -24.60
N CYS A 407 23.22 -22.67 -24.82
CA CYS A 407 22.89 -23.71 -23.82
C CYS A 407 24.09 -24.30 -23.04
N GLU A 408 25.28 -24.28 -23.64
CA GLU A 408 26.52 -24.81 -23.04
C GLU A 408 27.18 -23.85 -22.03
N TYR A 409 26.80 -22.56 -22.05
CA TYR A 409 27.50 -21.48 -21.34
C TYR A 409 26.57 -20.63 -20.46
N GLU A 410 25.32 -20.44 -20.88
CA GLU A 410 24.28 -19.71 -20.17
C GLU A 410 23.16 -20.65 -19.72
N PHE A 411 22.32 -20.21 -18.78
CA PHE A 411 21.17 -20.97 -18.27
C PHE A 411 19.84 -20.19 -18.20
N SER A 412 19.83 -18.89 -18.48
CA SER A 412 18.66 -18.01 -18.28
C SER A 412 18.53 -16.93 -19.38
N GLN A 413 17.79 -15.84 -19.12
CA GLN A 413 17.42 -14.73 -20.01
C GLN A 413 16.54 -15.15 -21.20
N SER A 414 15.68 -16.16 -21.04
CA SER A 414 15.00 -16.83 -22.16
C SER A 414 13.47 -16.87 -22.08
N ILE A 415 12.89 -15.89 -21.38
CA ILE A 415 11.45 -15.69 -21.21
C ILE A 415 10.75 -15.48 -22.57
N VAL A 416 9.65 -16.19 -22.80
CA VAL A 416 8.76 -16.06 -23.97
C VAL A 416 7.30 -15.95 -23.56
N LEU A 417 6.55 -15.05 -24.20
CA LEU A 417 5.10 -14.90 -24.01
C LEU A 417 4.33 -15.36 -25.25
N VAL A 418 3.04 -15.64 -25.06
CA VAL A 418 2.12 -16.08 -26.10
C VAL A 418 1.34 -14.89 -26.68
N ASN A 419 0.99 -14.95 -27.97
CA ASN A 419 0.29 -13.87 -28.67
C ASN A 419 -1.22 -13.74 -28.39
N GLN A 420 -1.75 -14.50 -27.42
CA GLN A 420 -3.18 -14.62 -27.13
C GLN A 420 -3.39 -14.58 -25.61
N MET A 421 -4.47 -13.93 -25.19
CA MET A 421 -4.90 -13.88 -23.80
C MET A 421 -5.56 -15.20 -23.40
N LEU A 422 -5.13 -15.78 -22.28
CA LEU A 422 -5.70 -17.00 -21.72
C LEU A 422 -7.16 -16.74 -21.32
N GLN A 423 -8.09 -17.47 -21.93
CA GLN A 423 -9.50 -17.41 -21.57
C GLN A 423 -9.81 -18.27 -20.35
N ASP A 424 -10.88 -17.96 -19.64
CA ASP A 424 -11.30 -18.74 -18.48
C ASP A 424 -11.75 -20.15 -18.90
N GLY A 425 -11.10 -21.17 -18.32
CA GLY A 425 -11.26 -22.58 -18.68
C GLY A 425 -10.42 -23.03 -19.89
N GLU A 426 -9.61 -22.16 -20.49
CA GLU A 426 -8.68 -22.52 -21.57
C GLU A 426 -7.41 -23.18 -20.99
N LEU A 427 -7.05 -24.36 -21.51
CA LEU A 427 -5.77 -25.00 -21.20
C LEU A 427 -4.72 -24.58 -22.23
N PHE A 428 -3.84 -23.65 -21.86
CA PHE A 428 -2.62 -23.42 -22.62
C PHE A 428 -1.56 -24.46 -22.23
N SER A 429 -0.78 -24.99 -23.19
CA SER A 429 0.26 -25.99 -22.90
C SER A 429 1.43 -26.01 -23.90
N VAL A 430 2.58 -26.48 -23.42
CA VAL A 430 3.84 -26.62 -24.16
C VAL A 430 4.47 -27.99 -23.94
N SER A 431 5.06 -28.59 -24.97
CA SER A 431 5.97 -29.72 -24.83
C SER A 431 7.40 -29.25 -24.53
N VAL A 432 8.11 -30.00 -23.69
CA VAL A 432 9.56 -29.87 -23.48
C VAL A 432 10.28 -30.69 -24.53
N ASP A 433 10.84 -30.03 -25.54
CA ASP A 433 11.38 -30.71 -26.72
C ASP A 433 12.86 -31.11 -26.55
N LYS A 434 13.64 -30.36 -25.75
CA LYS A 434 15.06 -30.61 -25.50
C LYS A 434 15.51 -30.19 -24.10
N LEU A 435 16.25 -31.07 -23.44
CA LEU A 435 16.94 -30.82 -22.18
C LEU A 435 18.47 -30.88 -22.35
N ASN A 436 19.21 -30.20 -21.46
CA ASN A 436 20.66 -30.22 -21.34
C ASN A 436 21.06 -30.43 -19.87
N ASP A 437 21.62 -31.60 -19.55
CA ASP A 437 21.92 -32.03 -18.18
C ASP A 437 23.18 -31.39 -17.56
N ARG A 438 23.73 -30.33 -18.18
CA ARG A 438 24.79 -29.49 -17.58
C ARG A 438 24.30 -28.65 -16.40
N TRP A 439 23.00 -28.34 -16.35
CA TRP A 439 22.42 -27.35 -15.44
C TRP A 439 21.45 -27.97 -14.42
N SER A 440 21.07 -27.18 -13.41
CA SER A 440 20.02 -27.45 -12.43
C SER A 440 18.86 -26.45 -12.60
N GLY A 441 17.66 -26.80 -12.12
CA GLY A 441 16.42 -26.17 -12.59
C GLY A 441 16.03 -26.69 -13.98
N SER A 442 14.75 -26.80 -14.32
CA SER A 442 14.36 -27.32 -15.64
C SER A 442 13.47 -26.46 -16.52
N ILE A 443 12.44 -25.78 -16.02
CA ILE A 443 11.55 -24.91 -16.80
C ILE A 443 10.70 -24.10 -15.82
N GLU A 444 10.30 -22.89 -16.20
CA GLU A 444 9.33 -22.09 -15.46
C GLU A 444 8.11 -21.82 -16.34
N VAL A 445 6.89 -21.99 -15.82
CA VAL A 445 5.64 -21.76 -16.57
C VAL A 445 4.69 -20.92 -15.72
N GLY A 446 3.97 -19.97 -16.33
CA GLY A 446 3.14 -19.02 -15.61
C GLY A 446 2.16 -18.22 -16.46
N VAL A 447 1.56 -17.22 -15.83
CA VAL A 447 0.65 -16.22 -16.44
C VAL A 447 0.95 -14.81 -15.91
N THR A 448 0.80 -13.79 -16.75
CA THR A 448 1.21 -12.41 -16.44
C THR A 448 0.27 -11.36 -17.03
N THR A 449 0.18 -10.18 -16.40
CA THR A 449 -0.49 -9.01 -17.01
C THR A 449 0.35 -8.32 -18.10
N ILE A 450 1.63 -8.68 -18.24
CA ILE A 450 2.54 -8.05 -19.21
C ILE A 450 2.03 -8.26 -20.63
N LEU A 451 1.68 -7.15 -21.28
CA LEU A 451 1.27 -7.15 -22.69
C LEU A 451 2.44 -7.56 -23.59
N PRO A 452 2.29 -8.57 -24.48
CA PRO A 452 3.41 -9.09 -25.28
C PRO A 452 4.10 -8.07 -26.19
N ASN A 453 3.45 -6.97 -26.58
CA ASN A 453 4.07 -5.90 -27.35
C ASN A 453 5.07 -5.03 -26.54
N ILE A 454 5.01 -5.03 -25.21
CA ILE A 454 5.86 -4.18 -24.34
C ILE A 454 7.27 -4.78 -24.09
N LEU A 455 7.44 -6.09 -24.29
CA LEU A 455 8.60 -6.95 -23.92
C LEU A 455 10.01 -6.60 -24.47
N SER A 456 10.24 -5.42 -25.05
CA SER A 456 11.42 -5.14 -25.88
C SER A 456 12.57 -4.37 -25.22
N ALA A 457 12.53 -4.15 -23.90
CA ALA A 457 13.64 -3.53 -23.15
C ALA A 457 14.01 -4.29 -21.87
N ASP A 458 13.13 -4.28 -20.86
CA ASP A 458 13.52 -4.58 -19.47
C ASP A 458 12.96 -5.91 -18.93
N LEU A 459 13.09 -7.00 -19.71
CA LEU A 459 12.88 -8.34 -19.17
C LEU A 459 14.07 -8.74 -18.28
N PRO A 460 13.83 -9.24 -17.05
CA PRO A 460 14.90 -9.64 -16.13
C PRO A 460 15.51 -11.00 -16.51
N ASN A 461 16.40 -11.53 -15.65
CA ASN A 461 17.19 -12.72 -15.98
C ASN A 461 16.36 -14.02 -15.94
N THR A 462 15.43 -14.13 -15.00
CA THR A 462 14.54 -15.29 -14.83
C THR A 462 13.10 -14.84 -14.67
N MET A 463 12.12 -15.69 -14.99
CA MET A 463 10.70 -15.32 -14.92
C MET A 463 10.20 -15.16 -13.48
N THR A 464 10.93 -15.71 -12.50
CA THR A 464 10.81 -15.36 -11.07
C THR A 464 10.93 -13.86 -10.80
N ASP A 465 11.71 -13.12 -11.59
CA ASP A 465 12.10 -11.74 -11.27
C ASP A 465 11.09 -10.71 -11.83
N LEU A 466 9.98 -11.17 -12.42
CA LEU A 466 8.89 -10.33 -12.91
C LEU A 466 7.97 -9.91 -11.76
N ASP A 467 7.65 -8.61 -11.65
CA ASP A 467 6.83 -8.02 -10.59
C ASP A 467 5.49 -7.42 -11.09
N HIS A 468 5.14 -7.65 -12.36
CA HIS A 468 3.98 -7.06 -13.04
C HIS A 468 2.73 -7.97 -12.99
N ASP A 469 2.22 -8.27 -11.79
CA ASP A 469 1.10 -9.22 -11.56
C ASP A 469 1.32 -10.53 -12.34
N THR A 470 2.34 -11.28 -11.91
CA THR A 470 2.87 -12.45 -12.61
C THR A 470 2.92 -13.67 -11.68
N TRP A 471 2.15 -14.70 -12.03
CA TRP A 471 2.07 -15.97 -11.30
C TRP A 471 2.89 -17.04 -12.02
N VAL A 472 3.80 -17.68 -11.30
CA VAL A 472 4.82 -18.59 -11.86
C VAL A 472 4.83 -19.89 -11.07
N LEU A 473 5.07 -21.02 -11.73
CA LEU A 473 5.60 -22.24 -11.12
C LEU A 473 7.07 -22.38 -11.53
N SER A 474 7.95 -22.50 -10.54
CA SER A 474 9.38 -22.82 -10.70
C SER A 474 9.72 -23.99 -9.77
N GLY A 475 10.32 -25.06 -10.31
CA GLY A 475 10.44 -26.35 -9.61
C GLY A 475 9.07 -26.80 -9.08
N CYS A 476 8.97 -27.00 -7.76
CA CYS A 476 7.72 -27.28 -7.05
C CYS A 476 7.16 -26.10 -6.23
N THR A 477 7.50 -24.85 -6.58
CA THR A 477 7.09 -23.63 -5.86
C THR A 477 6.28 -22.70 -6.76
N VAL A 478 5.05 -22.40 -6.32
CA VAL A 478 4.20 -21.38 -6.94
C VAL A 478 4.57 -20.02 -6.34
N MET A 479 4.76 -19.04 -7.21
CA MET A 479 5.22 -17.70 -6.88
C MET A 479 4.26 -16.66 -7.49
N LYS A 480 4.14 -15.49 -6.86
CA LYS A 480 3.56 -14.28 -7.46
C LYS A 480 4.56 -13.15 -7.25
N ASP A 481 4.91 -12.44 -8.32
CA ASP A 481 5.82 -11.27 -8.28
C ASP A 481 7.14 -11.54 -7.53
N GLY A 482 7.79 -12.67 -7.86
CA GLY A 482 9.00 -13.16 -7.18
C GLY A 482 8.83 -13.69 -5.76
N LEU A 483 7.65 -13.53 -5.14
CA LEU A 483 7.36 -14.03 -3.80
C LEU A 483 6.73 -15.43 -3.87
N ALA A 484 7.32 -16.40 -3.17
CA ALA A 484 6.78 -17.75 -3.08
C ALA A 484 5.48 -17.78 -2.26
N ILE A 485 4.36 -18.11 -2.91
CA ILE A 485 3.02 -18.18 -2.30
C ILE A 485 2.58 -19.61 -1.97
N LYS A 486 3.22 -20.64 -2.55
CA LYS A 486 2.96 -22.05 -2.20
C LYS A 486 4.18 -22.94 -2.48
N TYR A 487 4.73 -23.54 -1.43
CA TYR A 487 5.80 -24.54 -1.52
C TYR A 487 5.26 -25.96 -1.65
N ASN A 488 6.11 -26.89 -2.10
CA ASN A 488 5.79 -28.32 -2.24
C ASN A 488 4.49 -28.58 -3.02
N TYR A 489 4.31 -27.85 -4.11
CA TYR A 489 3.24 -28.11 -5.06
C TYR A 489 3.43 -29.51 -5.69
N SER A 490 2.30 -30.13 -6.06
CA SER A 490 2.18 -31.48 -6.61
C SER A 490 3.01 -31.68 -7.88
N LEU A 491 3.04 -30.66 -8.74
CA LEU A 491 3.94 -30.60 -9.89
C LEU A 491 5.31 -30.07 -9.46
N ASP A 492 6.34 -30.85 -9.75
CA ASP A 492 7.73 -30.41 -9.71
C ASP A 492 8.29 -30.33 -11.13
N LEU A 493 8.47 -29.12 -11.65
CA LEU A 493 8.99 -28.86 -12.97
C LEU A 493 10.44 -29.35 -13.15
N ASP A 494 11.23 -29.50 -12.10
CA ASP A 494 12.62 -29.99 -12.23
C ASP A 494 12.69 -31.49 -12.56
N LYS A 495 11.57 -32.21 -12.40
CA LYS A 495 11.42 -33.63 -12.73
C LYS A 495 10.91 -33.90 -14.15
N VAL A 496 10.57 -32.86 -14.94
CA VAL A 496 10.10 -33.04 -16.34
C VAL A 496 11.18 -33.65 -17.23
N LYS A 497 10.74 -34.22 -18.36
CA LYS A 497 11.61 -34.92 -19.32
C LYS A 497 11.33 -34.40 -20.73
N VAL A 498 12.23 -34.72 -21.66
CA VAL A 498 11.95 -34.55 -23.09
C VAL A 498 10.69 -35.34 -23.44
N GLY A 499 9.70 -34.66 -24.04
CA GLY A 499 8.38 -35.19 -24.35
C GLY A 499 7.29 -34.91 -23.31
N SER A 500 7.63 -34.43 -22.10
CA SER A 500 6.62 -33.99 -21.12
C SER A 500 5.88 -32.75 -21.61
N VAL A 501 4.57 -32.70 -21.39
CA VAL A 501 3.70 -31.56 -21.70
C VAL A 501 3.29 -30.85 -20.42
N VAL A 502 3.69 -29.59 -20.27
CA VAL A 502 3.31 -28.73 -19.14
C VAL A 502 2.23 -27.76 -19.59
N GLY A 503 1.17 -27.61 -18.80
CA GLY A 503 0.08 -26.68 -19.10
C GLY A 503 -0.33 -25.82 -17.91
N VAL A 504 -1.07 -24.75 -18.20
CA VAL A 504 -1.64 -23.82 -17.23
C VAL A 504 -3.05 -23.41 -17.66
N MET A 505 -3.96 -23.32 -16.70
CA MET A 505 -5.35 -22.90 -16.89
C MET A 505 -5.77 -21.96 -15.77
N ARG A 506 -6.40 -20.84 -16.13
CA ARG A 506 -7.18 -20.01 -15.19
C ARG A 506 -8.64 -20.47 -15.23
N HIS A 507 -9.20 -20.81 -14.08
CA HIS A 507 -10.62 -21.12 -13.90
C HIS A 507 -11.44 -19.84 -13.67
N ASN A 508 -12.73 -19.86 -14.02
CA ASN A 508 -13.63 -18.70 -13.91
C ASN A 508 -13.76 -18.15 -12.47
N ASN A 509 -13.49 -18.98 -11.45
CA ASN A 509 -13.46 -18.61 -10.03
C ASN A 509 -12.12 -17.98 -9.58
N GLY A 510 -11.20 -17.67 -10.50
CA GLY A 510 -9.89 -17.10 -10.17
C GLY A 510 -8.87 -18.08 -9.60
N CYS A 511 -9.13 -19.38 -9.64
CA CYS A 511 -8.11 -20.40 -9.38
C CYS A 511 -7.18 -20.56 -10.59
N LEU A 512 -5.89 -20.77 -10.34
CA LEU A 512 -4.90 -21.15 -11.35
C LEU A 512 -4.45 -22.58 -11.07
N ASN A 513 -4.49 -23.44 -12.08
CA ASN A 513 -4.03 -24.84 -12.00
C ASN A 513 -2.96 -25.09 -13.06
N TYR A 514 -1.96 -25.91 -12.72
CA TYR A 514 -1.00 -26.44 -13.69
C TYR A 514 -1.29 -27.91 -14.02
N PHE A 515 -0.88 -28.32 -15.21
CA PHE A 515 -1.14 -29.64 -15.76
C PHE A 515 0.16 -30.30 -16.18
N LEU A 516 0.28 -31.62 -15.98
CA LEU A 516 1.38 -32.43 -16.49
C LEU A 516 0.82 -33.61 -17.30
N ASP A 517 1.26 -33.72 -18.56
CA ASP A 517 0.84 -34.74 -19.52
C ASP A 517 -0.70 -34.88 -19.62
N GLY A 518 -1.39 -33.74 -19.53
CA GLY A 518 -2.86 -33.62 -19.55
C GLY A 518 -3.57 -33.76 -18.20
N ASN A 519 -2.86 -34.10 -17.12
CA ASN A 519 -3.44 -34.35 -15.80
C ASN A 519 -3.39 -33.07 -14.94
N ASP A 520 -4.54 -32.62 -14.44
CA ASP A 520 -4.62 -31.50 -13.48
C ASP A 520 -3.85 -31.84 -12.19
N GLN A 521 -2.97 -30.94 -11.77
CA GLN A 521 -2.17 -31.08 -10.55
C GLN A 521 -2.84 -30.39 -9.34
N GLY A 522 -3.97 -29.73 -9.55
CA GLY A 522 -4.78 -29.05 -8.54
C GLY A 522 -4.44 -27.57 -8.39
N ILE A 523 -5.18 -26.88 -7.52
CA ILE A 523 -5.08 -25.42 -7.33
C ILE A 523 -3.67 -25.03 -6.90
N ALA A 524 -3.00 -24.23 -7.73
CA ALA A 524 -1.71 -23.62 -7.45
C ALA A 524 -1.88 -22.37 -6.58
N CYS A 525 -2.77 -21.46 -7.00
CA CYS A 525 -3.16 -20.26 -6.27
C CYS A 525 -4.60 -19.82 -6.62
N ILE A 526 -5.13 -18.86 -5.86
CA ILE A 526 -6.49 -18.30 -5.99
C ILE A 526 -6.43 -16.78 -6.18
N ASN A 527 -7.58 -16.15 -6.46
CA ASN A 527 -7.73 -14.71 -6.69
C ASN A 527 -6.89 -14.16 -7.85
N VAL A 528 -6.54 -15.01 -8.83
CA VAL A 528 -5.87 -14.60 -10.06
C VAL A 528 -6.87 -13.84 -10.94
N PRO A 529 -6.57 -12.61 -11.41
CA PRO A 529 -7.50 -11.80 -12.21
C PRO A 529 -7.63 -12.34 -13.64
N PRO A 530 -8.73 -12.00 -14.36
CA PRO A 530 -8.86 -12.31 -15.79
C PRO A 530 -7.89 -11.46 -16.62
N ASN A 531 -7.90 -11.66 -17.94
CA ASN A 531 -7.07 -10.91 -18.92
C ASN A 531 -5.55 -11.22 -18.86
N LEU A 532 -5.26 -12.46 -18.48
CA LEU A 532 -4.02 -13.25 -18.53
C LEU A 532 -3.26 -13.36 -19.87
N TYR A 533 -1.93 -13.21 -19.94
CA TYR A 533 -1.11 -13.83 -21.00
C TYR A 533 -0.27 -14.99 -20.44
N PRO A 534 -0.22 -16.18 -21.10
CA PRO A 534 0.72 -17.24 -20.73
C PRO A 534 2.18 -16.84 -21.00
N VAL A 535 3.06 -17.23 -20.08
CA VAL A 535 4.50 -16.91 -20.09
C VAL A 535 5.32 -18.13 -19.65
N ILE A 536 6.49 -18.35 -20.27
CA ILE A 536 7.41 -19.47 -19.99
C ILE A 536 8.85 -18.93 -19.95
N ASP A 537 9.69 -19.43 -19.04
CA ASP A 537 11.15 -19.34 -19.19
C ASP A 537 11.74 -20.68 -19.63
N ILE A 538 12.59 -20.63 -20.65
CA ILE A 538 13.33 -21.79 -21.16
C ILE A 538 14.60 -21.96 -20.30
N TYR A 539 14.39 -22.06 -18.99
CA TYR A 539 15.39 -21.96 -17.94
C TYR A 539 16.17 -23.26 -17.70
N GLY A 540 17.40 -23.15 -17.18
CA GLY A 540 18.16 -24.27 -16.61
C GLY A 540 18.41 -25.37 -17.63
N ARG A 541 17.90 -26.58 -17.35
CA ARG A 541 17.99 -27.74 -18.22
C ARG A 541 17.17 -27.60 -19.50
N CYS A 542 16.05 -26.87 -19.52
CA CYS A 542 15.31 -26.71 -20.78
C CYS A 542 16.09 -25.85 -21.78
N THR A 543 15.98 -26.25 -23.04
CA THR A 543 16.63 -25.57 -24.17
C THR A 543 15.69 -25.38 -25.35
N GLN A 544 14.55 -26.08 -25.43
CA GLN A 544 13.56 -25.90 -26.48
C GLN A 544 12.16 -26.35 -26.03
N VAL A 545 11.14 -25.57 -26.38
CA VAL A 545 9.71 -25.85 -26.11
C VAL A 545 8.83 -25.58 -27.33
N THR A 546 7.73 -26.32 -27.48
CA THR A 546 6.72 -26.12 -28.53
C THR A 546 5.31 -26.02 -27.97
N ILE A 547 4.56 -24.99 -28.39
CA ILE A 547 3.14 -24.80 -28.06
C ILE A 547 2.32 -25.96 -28.65
N GLN A 548 1.67 -26.69 -27.77
CA GLN A 548 0.70 -27.72 -28.15
C GLN A 548 -0.59 -27.05 -28.62
N SER A 549 -1.17 -27.59 -29.67
CA SER A 549 -2.43 -27.13 -30.24
C SER A 549 -3.48 -28.24 -30.08
N PRO A 550 -4.78 -27.92 -29.95
CA PRO A 550 -5.82 -28.94 -30.05
C PRO A 550 -5.65 -29.71 -31.38
N PRO A 551 -5.85 -31.04 -31.40
CA PRO A 551 -5.68 -31.82 -32.62
C PRO A 551 -6.70 -31.37 -33.67
N GLU A 552 -6.22 -30.74 -34.74
CA GLU A 552 -7.03 -30.31 -35.88
C GLU A 552 -7.73 -31.54 -36.49
N ILE A 553 -9.07 -31.56 -36.46
CA ILE A 553 -9.86 -32.53 -37.24
C ILE A 553 -9.56 -32.24 -38.70
N ARG A 554 -8.94 -33.21 -39.38
CA ARG A 554 -8.72 -33.13 -40.82
C ARG A 554 -10.06 -33.29 -41.54
N CYS A 555 -10.56 -32.21 -42.11
CA CYS A 555 -11.51 -32.27 -43.20
C CYS A 555 -10.70 -32.38 -44.51
N ASP A 556 -10.94 -33.44 -45.29
CA ASP A 556 -10.29 -33.63 -46.60
C ASP A 556 -10.84 -32.64 -47.65
N ASP A 557 -10.05 -32.40 -48.71
CA ASP A 557 -10.38 -31.47 -49.80
C ASP A 557 -11.56 -31.94 -50.66
N SER A 558 -12.62 -31.12 -50.79
CA SER A 558 -13.42 -31.02 -52.03
C SER A 558 -14.33 -29.79 -52.06
N ASP A 559 -14.11 -28.87 -53.00
CA ASP A 559 -15.08 -27.83 -53.36
C ASP A 559 -16.28 -28.42 -54.15
N SER A 560 -17.52 -28.10 -53.76
CA SER A 560 -18.63 -27.87 -54.72
C SER A 560 -19.91 -27.30 -54.07
N ASP A 561 -20.18 -26.02 -54.33
CA ASP A 561 -21.44 -25.47 -54.86
C ASP A 561 -22.85 -25.91 -54.39
N THR A 562 -23.68 -24.88 -54.18
CA THR A 562 -25.10 -24.76 -54.62
C THR A 562 -26.26 -25.34 -53.77
N SER A 563 -26.72 -24.48 -52.85
CA SER A 563 -28.12 -24.02 -52.70
C SER A 563 -29.23 -24.82 -51.98
N CYS A 564 -30.17 -24.01 -51.47
CA CYS A 564 -31.63 -24.20 -51.26
C CYS A 564 -32.19 -25.24 -50.26
N CYS A 565 -32.70 -24.68 -49.15
CA CYS A 565 -34.11 -24.73 -48.74
C CYS A 565 -34.83 -26.07 -48.42
N SER A 566 -35.20 -26.16 -47.14
CA SER A 566 -36.56 -26.46 -46.64
C SER A 566 -36.98 -27.91 -46.29
N GLN A 567 -37.80 -27.91 -45.22
CA GLN A 567 -38.83 -28.87 -44.80
C GLN A 567 -38.45 -30.06 -43.92
N ASP A 568 -39.34 -30.25 -42.94
CA ASP A 568 -39.32 -31.22 -41.84
C ASP A 568 -39.94 -32.56 -42.24
N ASP A 569 -39.50 -33.63 -41.56
CA ASP A 569 -40.35 -34.68 -40.98
C ASP A 569 -39.45 -35.67 -40.21
N ALA A 570 -39.85 -36.39 -39.15
CA ALA A 570 -40.80 -36.19 -38.04
C ALA A 570 -40.71 -37.45 -37.13
N ILE A 571 -41.52 -37.52 -36.06
CA ILE A 571 -41.84 -38.74 -35.26
C ILE A 571 -40.72 -39.24 -34.31
N SER A 572 -41.02 -39.76 -33.12
CA SER A 572 -41.56 -39.12 -31.89
C SER A 572 -41.82 -40.19 -30.81
N VAL A 573 -41.51 -39.93 -29.54
CA VAL A 573 -42.09 -40.69 -28.39
C VAL A 573 -42.43 -39.76 -27.23
N GLN A 574 -43.64 -39.95 -26.72
CA GLN A 574 -44.40 -39.16 -25.76
C GLN A 574 -43.79 -39.07 -24.35
N THR A 575 -44.27 -38.09 -23.58
CA THR A 575 -44.64 -38.30 -22.17
C THR A 575 -45.88 -37.46 -21.83
N GLU A 576 -46.81 -37.98 -21.04
CA GLU A 576 -48.17 -37.41 -20.90
C GLU A 576 -48.33 -36.39 -19.77
N THR A 577 -49.33 -35.51 -19.93
CA THR A 577 -49.74 -34.51 -18.91
C THR A 577 -50.61 -35.14 -17.81
N GLY A 578 -50.16 -35.11 -16.56
CA GLY A 578 -50.95 -35.51 -15.39
C GLY A 578 -51.24 -34.34 -14.44
N VAL A 579 -52.43 -33.72 -14.52
CA VAL A 579 -52.81 -32.61 -13.63
C VAL A 579 -53.23 -33.12 -12.25
N LYS A 580 -52.38 -32.93 -11.23
CA LYS A 580 -52.76 -32.98 -9.81
C LYS A 580 -51.90 -32.02 -8.97
N GLY A 581 -52.56 -31.32 -8.04
CA GLY A 581 -51.88 -30.68 -6.91
C GLY A 581 -51.26 -29.32 -7.20
N GLN A 582 -52.10 -28.29 -7.25
CA GLN A 582 -51.69 -26.97 -6.75
C GLN A 582 -51.37 -27.16 -5.25
N LYS A 583 -50.08 -27.27 -4.92
CA LYS A 583 -49.58 -27.08 -3.55
C LYS A 583 -49.13 -25.62 -3.43
N ASP A 584 -49.44 -25.01 -2.30
CA ASP A 584 -49.20 -23.59 -2.10
C ASP A 584 -47.71 -23.27 -2.10
N ILE A 585 -47.33 -22.32 -2.96
CA ILE A 585 -46.04 -21.64 -2.89
C ILE A 585 -46.12 -20.71 -1.68
N ASN A 586 -45.07 -20.67 -0.85
CA ASN A 586 -44.88 -19.78 0.31
C ASN A 586 -45.31 -20.27 1.71
N LEU A 587 -45.10 -21.55 2.07
CA LEU A 587 -44.73 -21.87 3.45
C LEU A 587 -43.22 -22.12 3.53
N ILE A 588 -42.55 -21.41 4.45
CA ILE A 588 -41.21 -21.77 4.93
C ILE A 588 -41.46 -22.41 6.30
N ASP A 589 -41.01 -23.65 6.47
CA ASP A 589 -41.06 -24.34 7.76
C ASP A 589 -39.76 -24.10 8.53
N TYR A 590 -39.89 -24.06 9.86
CA TYR A 590 -38.78 -23.75 10.77
C TYR A 590 -38.85 -24.57 12.06
N LEU A 591 -37.68 -24.94 12.58
CA LEU A 591 -37.51 -25.32 13.98
C LEU A 591 -37.30 -24.03 14.79
N TYR A 592 -38.03 -23.83 15.89
CA TYR A 592 -37.89 -22.63 16.72
C TYR A 592 -38.04 -22.90 18.23
N GLY A 593 -37.36 -22.09 19.04
CA GLY A 593 -37.42 -22.16 20.51
C GLY A 593 -38.70 -21.58 21.12
N GLU A 594 -39.04 -21.98 22.35
CA GLU A 594 -40.30 -21.65 23.07
C GLU A 594 -40.57 -20.15 23.33
N ASN A 595 -39.61 -19.28 23.00
CA ASN A 595 -39.72 -17.83 23.12
C ASN A 595 -39.92 -17.14 21.76
N ILE A 596 -40.00 -17.89 20.65
CA ILE A 596 -40.40 -17.39 19.32
C ILE A 596 -41.90 -17.62 19.09
N LYS A 597 -42.56 -16.61 18.51
CA LYS A 597 -43.87 -16.69 17.89
C LYS A 597 -43.75 -16.27 16.42
N LEU A 598 -44.18 -17.12 15.51
CA LEU A 598 -44.35 -16.78 14.10
C LEU A 598 -45.65 -15.99 13.88
N ILE A 599 -45.61 -15.00 13.00
CA ILE A 599 -46.70 -14.09 12.63
C ILE A 599 -46.54 -13.80 11.11
N GLU A 600 -47.64 -13.50 10.39
CA GLU A 600 -47.66 -13.27 8.93
C GLU A 600 -47.05 -14.40 8.10
N ASP A 601 -47.88 -15.36 7.68
CA ASP A 601 -47.54 -16.41 6.70
C ASP A 601 -46.24 -17.18 7.02
N ASN A 602 -46.01 -17.43 8.32
CA ASN A 602 -44.78 -17.96 8.92
C ASN A 602 -43.48 -17.16 8.65
N ARG A 603 -43.53 -16.00 7.98
CA ARG A 603 -42.33 -15.25 7.57
C ARG A 603 -41.75 -14.34 8.67
N THR A 604 -42.56 -13.85 9.61
CA THR A 604 -42.10 -12.92 10.67
C THR A 604 -41.97 -13.61 12.01
N ALA A 605 -40.73 -13.82 12.48
CA ALA A 605 -40.43 -14.38 13.79
C ALA A 605 -40.27 -13.27 14.84
N THR A 606 -41.01 -13.39 15.96
CA THR A 606 -41.00 -12.40 17.04
C THR A 606 -40.74 -13.06 18.40
N ARG A 607 -39.83 -12.49 19.19
CA ARG A 607 -39.46 -12.95 20.54
C ARG A 607 -40.36 -12.31 21.61
N VAL A 608 -40.96 -13.12 22.49
CA VAL A 608 -42.17 -12.70 23.24
C VAL A 608 -42.08 -12.58 24.78
N LYS A 609 -41.07 -13.14 25.45
CA LYS A 609 -40.98 -13.20 26.95
C LYS A 609 -39.67 -12.65 27.53
N SER A 610 -38.52 -12.98 26.95
CA SER A 610 -37.18 -12.70 27.50
C SER A 610 -36.18 -12.24 26.43
N PHE A 611 -35.00 -11.74 26.83
CA PHE A 611 -33.93 -11.22 25.96
C PHE A 611 -33.17 -12.28 25.15
N LYS A 612 -33.31 -13.57 25.50
CA LYS A 612 -32.69 -14.74 24.87
C LYS A 612 -33.72 -15.84 24.59
N GLY A 613 -33.34 -16.95 23.96
CA GLY A 613 -34.27 -18.01 23.53
C GLY A 613 -34.90 -17.75 22.16
N GLY A 614 -34.33 -16.82 21.38
CA GLY A 614 -34.86 -16.42 20.08
C GLY A 614 -34.37 -17.25 18.89
N LEU A 615 -34.03 -18.52 19.13
CA LEU A 615 -33.40 -19.39 18.13
C LEU A 615 -34.44 -19.91 17.12
N LEU A 616 -34.08 -19.85 15.84
CA LEU A 616 -34.89 -20.16 14.66
C LEU A 616 -33.98 -20.78 13.58
N ILE A 617 -34.28 -22.00 13.11
CA ILE A 617 -33.56 -22.69 12.04
C ILE A 617 -34.53 -22.94 10.90
N CYS A 618 -34.16 -22.61 9.67
CA CYS A 618 -34.95 -22.91 8.47
C CYS A 618 -34.83 -24.39 8.10
N ASP A 619 -35.95 -25.08 7.87
CA ASP A 619 -35.97 -26.51 7.51
C ASP A 619 -35.57 -26.74 6.03
N ASN A 620 -35.54 -25.67 5.23
CA ASN A 620 -35.07 -25.72 3.85
C ASN A 620 -33.53 -25.71 3.79
N LYS A 621 -32.96 -26.73 3.16
CA LYS A 621 -31.53 -26.78 2.80
C LYS A 621 -31.20 -25.63 1.83
N MET A 622 -30.21 -24.81 2.17
CA MET A 622 -29.70 -23.76 1.29
C MET A 622 -29.02 -24.34 0.04
N GLN A 623 -29.27 -23.74 -1.12
CA GLN A 623 -28.64 -24.09 -2.39
C GLN A 623 -27.35 -23.30 -2.64
N PRO A 624 -26.43 -23.81 -3.47
CA PRO A 624 -25.30 -23.02 -3.97
C PRO A 624 -25.72 -21.69 -4.59
N ASN A 625 -25.07 -20.61 -4.15
CA ASN A 625 -25.34 -19.20 -4.45
C ASN A 625 -26.65 -18.61 -3.86
N GLU A 626 -27.39 -19.35 -3.04
CA GLU A 626 -28.59 -18.83 -2.35
C GLU A 626 -28.24 -17.83 -1.25
N LEU A 627 -29.01 -16.74 -1.17
CA LEU A 627 -28.94 -15.73 -0.12
C LEU A 627 -30.15 -15.86 0.83
N PHE A 628 -29.91 -16.39 2.02
CA PHE A 628 -30.89 -16.42 3.11
C PHE A 628 -30.88 -15.06 3.82
N GLN A 629 -31.87 -14.20 3.54
CA GLN A 629 -31.92 -12.81 4.03
C GLN A 629 -33.14 -12.54 4.92
N ILE A 630 -32.94 -11.67 5.92
CA ILE A 630 -33.98 -11.15 6.80
C ILE A 630 -33.98 -9.61 6.83
N LEU A 631 -35.16 -9.06 7.13
CA LEU A 631 -35.42 -7.68 7.49
C LEU A 631 -35.62 -7.60 9.02
N ILE A 632 -34.98 -6.64 9.68
CA ILE A 632 -35.23 -6.34 11.10
C ILE A 632 -36.56 -5.58 11.21
N VAL A 633 -37.55 -6.21 11.83
CA VAL A 633 -38.91 -5.67 11.96
C VAL A 633 -39.09 -4.89 13.26
N LYS A 634 -38.45 -5.32 14.36
CA LYS A 634 -38.59 -4.63 15.66
C LYS A 634 -37.38 -4.74 16.57
N CYS A 635 -37.08 -3.66 17.27
CA CYS A 635 -36.06 -3.51 18.30
C CYS A 635 -36.68 -3.07 19.64
N ASN A 636 -35.94 -3.28 20.74
CA ASN A 636 -36.27 -2.82 22.07
C ASN A 636 -34.97 -2.42 22.81
N THR A 637 -34.78 -1.12 23.04
CA THR A 637 -33.58 -0.55 23.67
C THR A 637 -33.43 -0.90 25.15
N ASN A 638 -34.45 -1.49 25.79
CA ASN A 638 -34.38 -1.91 27.19
C ASN A 638 -33.58 -3.22 27.40
N TYR A 639 -33.16 -3.89 26.31
CA TYR A 639 -32.31 -5.08 26.35
C TYR A 639 -30.96 -4.83 25.68
N ALA A 640 -29.88 -5.25 26.33
CA ALA A 640 -28.52 -5.12 25.83
C ALA A 640 -28.08 -6.30 24.94
N GLY A 641 -27.12 -6.05 24.05
CA GLY A 641 -26.58 -7.01 23.07
C GLY A 641 -27.43 -7.10 21.79
N SER A 642 -26.87 -7.76 20.77
CA SER A 642 -27.49 -7.92 19.45
C SER A 642 -27.79 -9.37 19.08
N MET A 643 -28.55 -9.55 17.99
CA MET A 643 -28.86 -10.85 17.40
C MET A 643 -27.65 -11.51 16.78
N ARG A 644 -27.80 -12.79 16.44
CA ARG A 644 -26.82 -13.59 15.70
C ARG A 644 -27.50 -14.25 14.51
N ILE A 645 -26.74 -14.50 13.45
CA ILE A 645 -27.20 -15.18 12.24
C ILE A 645 -26.09 -16.14 11.81
N GLY A 646 -26.42 -17.29 11.24
CA GLY A 646 -25.46 -18.34 10.95
C GLY A 646 -26.01 -19.43 10.01
N VAL A 647 -25.26 -20.53 9.90
CA VAL A 647 -25.73 -21.78 9.29
C VAL A 647 -25.34 -22.98 10.14
N VAL A 648 -26.10 -24.07 10.04
CA VAL A 648 -25.82 -25.38 10.65
C VAL A 648 -25.69 -26.46 9.57
N SER A 649 -24.79 -27.44 9.73
CA SER A 649 -24.67 -28.58 8.81
C SER A 649 -25.85 -29.55 8.83
N SER A 650 -26.58 -29.57 9.93
CA SER A 650 -27.55 -30.60 10.28
C SER A 650 -28.65 -30.01 11.15
N LEU A 651 -29.86 -30.53 10.99
CA LEU A 651 -31.03 -30.11 11.78
C LEU A 651 -30.97 -30.80 13.16
N PRO A 652 -30.89 -30.06 14.27
CA PRO A 652 -30.77 -30.64 15.61
C PRO A 652 -32.11 -31.18 16.14
N GLU A 653 -32.04 -32.13 17.08
CA GLU A 653 -33.22 -32.68 17.75
C GLU A 653 -33.97 -31.61 18.55
N THR A 654 -35.31 -31.67 18.54
CA THR A 654 -36.19 -30.76 19.30
C THR A 654 -36.38 -31.25 20.74
N PRO A 655 -36.47 -30.36 21.75
CA PRO A 655 -36.60 -28.90 21.65
C PRO A 655 -35.26 -28.17 21.45
N LEU A 656 -35.30 -27.06 20.70
CA LEU A 656 -34.13 -26.22 20.47
C LEU A 656 -33.63 -25.54 21.77
N PRO A 657 -32.30 -25.32 21.91
CA PRO A 657 -31.72 -24.70 23.10
C PRO A 657 -31.82 -23.16 23.07
N SER A 658 -31.35 -22.49 24.14
CA SER A 658 -31.71 -21.10 24.42
C SER A 658 -30.90 -20.02 23.67
N ASN A 659 -29.79 -20.39 23.03
CA ASN A 659 -28.97 -19.51 22.19
C ASN A 659 -28.31 -20.37 21.09
N ILE A 660 -27.83 -19.73 20.01
CA ILE A 660 -27.06 -20.44 18.96
C ILE A 660 -25.77 -21.09 19.49
N LYS A 661 -25.20 -20.55 20.59
CA LYS A 661 -24.03 -21.11 21.27
C LYS A 661 -24.32 -22.45 21.95
N ASP A 662 -25.56 -22.66 22.35
CA ASP A 662 -26.00 -23.82 23.14
C ASP A 662 -26.32 -25.03 22.23
N LEU A 663 -26.11 -24.92 20.91
CA LEU A 663 -26.24 -26.01 19.95
C LEU A 663 -25.15 -27.08 20.14
N ASN A 664 -25.47 -28.29 19.70
CA ASN A 664 -24.68 -29.51 19.90
C ASN A 664 -23.34 -29.47 19.13
N MET A 665 -22.22 -29.65 19.83
CA MET A 665 -20.87 -29.61 19.25
C MET A 665 -20.52 -30.77 18.28
N LYS A 666 -21.45 -31.70 18.01
CA LYS A 666 -21.32 -32.69 16.93
C LYS A 666 -21.80 -32.18 15.57
N ASP A 667 -22.59 -31.12 15.57
CA ASP A 667 -23.09 -30.45 14.38
C ASP A 667 -22.15 -29.26 14.10
N ASP A 668 -21.86 -28.97 12.83
CA ASP A 668 -21.01 -27.84 12.46
C ASP A 668 -21.86 -26.56 12.37
N VAL A 669 -21.61 -25.61 13.29
CA VAL A 669 -22.37 -24.37 13.45
C VAL A 669 -21.46 -23.16 13.25
N TRP A 670 -21.65 -22.43 12.15
CA TRP A 670 -20.99 -21.15 11.89
C TRP A 670 -21.95 -19.99 12.15
N TYR A 671 -21.54 -18.98 12.91
CA TYR A 671 -22.38 -17.81 13.18
C TYR A 671 -21.64 -16.50 13.36
N PHE A 672 -22.35 -15.42 13.03
CA PHE A 672 -21.93 -14.03 13.18
C PHE A 672 -22.53 -13.45 14.46
N SER A 673 -21.72 -12.77 15.28
CA SER A 673 -22.15 -12.14 16.52
C SER A 673 -21.39 -10.84 16.71
N GLY A 674 -22.09 -9.70 16.70
CA GLY A 674 -21.45 -8.39 16.71
C GLY A 674 -20.62 -8.16 15.44
N ASN A 675 -19.29 -8.06 15.57
CA ASN A 675 -18.31 -7.92 14.49
C ASN A 675 -17.46 -9.20 14.26
N GLN A 676 -17.93 -10.36 14.77
CA GLN A 676 -17.13 -11.60 14.89
C GLN A 676 -17.77 -12.79 14.18
N VAL A 677 -16.92 -13.67 13.64
CA VAL A 677 -17.27 -14.97 13.03
C VAL A 677 -16.84 -16.09 13.98
N TRP A 678 -17.77 -16.98 14.30
CA TRP A 678 -17.59 -18.08 15.25
C TRP A 678 -17.90 -19.43 14.59
N PHE A 679 -17.24 -20.49 15.05
CA PHE A 679 -17.52 -21.89 14.71
C PHE A 679 -17.50 -22.74 15.97
N ASN A 680 -18.60 -23.47 16.26
CA ASN A 680 -18.72 -24.37 17.43
C ASN A 680 -18.14 -23.76 18.73
N GLN A 681 -18.65 -22.57 19.07
CA GLN A 681 -18.23 -21.72 20.19
C GLN A 681 -16.79 -21.17 20.16
N SER A 682 -15.96 -21.53 19.18
CA SER A 682 -14.63 -20.96 18.95
C SER A 682 -14.70 -19.71 18.07
N LEU A 683 -13.90 -18.70 18.38
CA LEU A 683 -13.79 -17.47 17.58
C LEU A 683 -12.85 -17.72 16.39
N ILE A 684 -13.36 -17.63 15.15
CA ILE A 684 -12.51 -17.74 13.94
C ILE A 684 -11.92 -16.38 13.59
N MET A 685 -12.75 -15.34 13.58
CA MET A 685 -12.39 -14.03 13.03
C MET A 685 -13.03 -12.90 13.83
N ASN A 686 -12.28 -11.82 14.06
CA ASN A 686 -12.73 -10.62 14.78
C ASN A 686 -12.58 -9.40 13.86
N ASN A 687 -13.43 -8.38 14.05
CA ASN A 687 -13.52 -7.20 13.16
C ASN A 687 -13.87 -7.51 11.69
N TYR A 688 -14.50 -8.66 11.42
CA TYR A 688 -14.88 -9.08 10.06
C TYR A 688 -15.86 -8.11 9.36
N CYS A 689 -16.83 -7.57 10.11
CA CYS A 689 -17.83 -6.64 9.59
C CYS A 689 -18.12 -5.52 10.61
N PRO A 690 -18.77 -4.41 10.21
CA PRO A 690 -19.37 -3.46 11.14
C PRO A 690 -20.32 -4.19 12.09
N SER A 691 -20.26 -3.90 13.40
CA SER A 691 -20.98 -4.72 14.38
C SER A 691 -22.50 -4.72 14.16
N LEU A 692 -23.10 -5.90 14.21
CA LEU A 692 -24.56 -6.13 14.23
C LEU A 692 -25.27 -5.40 15.39
N ASP A 693 -24.57 -4.87 16.41
CA ASP A 693 -25.13 -3.96 17.42
C ASP A 693 -25.64 -2.63 16.83
N ARG A 694 -25.22 -2.30 15.60
CA ARG A 694 -25.62 -1.09 14.88
C ARG A 694 -26.94 -1.23 14.12
N LEU A 695 -27.44 -2.45 13.90
CA LEU A 695 -28.69 -2.71 13.18
C LEU A 695 -29.90 -2.08 13.88
N ARG A 696 -30.86 -1.60 13.09
CA ARG A 696 -32.11 -0.93 13.51
C ARG A 696 -33.30 -1.49 12.74
N GLU A 697 -34.50 -1.08 13.14
CA GLU A 697 -35.74 -1.41 12.42
C GLU A 697 -35.65 -0.91 10.96
N GLY A 698 -35.90 -1.81 10.00
CA GLY A 698 -35.75 -1.54 8.57
C GLY A 698 -34.41 -2.00 7.94
N ASP A 699 -33.37 -2.27 8.74
CA ASP A 699 -32.12 -2.84 8.22
C ASP A 699 -32.31 -4.31 7.77
N ARG A 700 -31.46 -4.75 6.84
CA ARG A 700 -31.44 -6.12 6.31
C ARG A 700 -30.11 -6.79 6.65
N VAL A 701 -30.16 -8.07 7.02
CA VAL A 701 -28.98 -8.91 7.18
C VAL A 701 -29.25 -10.28 6.56
N GLY A 702 -28.26 -10.91 5.96
CA GLY A 702 -28.42 -12.24 5.35
C GLY A 702 -27.10 -12.97 5.20
N ILE A 703 -27.17 -14.27 4.93
CA ILE A 703 -26.01 -15.10 4.65
C ILE A 703 -26.17 -15.71 3.26
N LYS A 704 -25.12 -15.58 2.46
CA LYS A 704 -25.01 -16.27 1.17
C LYS A 704 -24.09 -17.48 1.33
N TYR A 705 -24.55 -18.62 0.87
CA TYR A 705 -23.70 -19.79 0.62
C TYR A 705 -23.38 -19.84 -0.87
N THR A 706 -22.12 -20.00 -1.23
CA THR A 706 -21.66 -19.90 -2.63
C THR A 706 -21.23 -21.25 -3.20
N ALA A 707 -21.19 -21.35 -4.53
CA ALA A 707 -20.87 -22.61 -5.22
C ALA A 707 -19.42 -23.11 -5.03
N ASP A 708 -18.52 -22.26 -4.55
CA ASP A 708 -17.16 -22.59 -4.11
C ASP A 708 -17.09 -23.07 -2.64
N ARG A 709 -18.25 -23.33 -2.01
CA ARG A 709 -18.40 -23.76 -0.61
C ARG A 709 -17.86 -22.74 0.41
N THR A 710 -18.12 -21.46 0.20
CA THR A 710 -17.82 -20.40 1.17
C THR A 710 -19.09 -19.74 1.74
N LEU A 711 -18.95 -19.02 2.86
CA LEU A 711 -20.03 -18.24 3.47
C LEU A 711 -19.69 -16.76 3.49
N HIS A 712 -20.66 -15.95 3.08
CA HIS A 712 -20.58 -14.50 3.04
C HIS A 712 -21.73 -13.88 3.84
N LEU A 713 -21.44 -12.87 4.67
CA LEU A 713 -22.47 -12.06 5.34
C LEU A 713 -22.85 -10.89 4.44
N PHE A 714 -24.13 -10.59 4.31
CA PHE A 714 -24.66 -9.43 3.63
C PHE A 714 -25.35 -8.51 4.63
N VAL A 715 -25.00 -7.22 4.65
CA VAL A 715 -25.65 -6.19 5.49
C VAL A 715 -26.16 -5.07 4.59
N ASN A 716 -27.45 -4.76 4.66
CA ASN A 716 -28.14 -3.80 3.79
C ASN A 716 -27.88 -3.98 2.28
N GLY A 717 -27.68 -5.23 1.85
CA GLY A 717 -27.38 -5.60 0.46
C GLY A 717 -25.89 -5.60 0.10
N TYR A 718 -25.00 -5.12 0.99
CA TYR A 718 -23.56 -5.14 0.79
C TYR A 718 -22.94 -6.43 1.32
N ASP A 719 -22.26 -7.17 0.45
CA ASP A 719 -21.38 -8.28 0.83
C ASP A 719 -20.27 -7.76 1.78
N GLN A 720 -19.99 -8.49 2.86
CA GLN A 720 -18.91 -8.19 3.81
C GLN A 720 -17.63 -9.00 3.54
N GLY A 721 -17.61 -9.80 2.47
CA GLY A 721 -16.49 -10.65 2.07
C GLY A 721 -16.62 -12.08 2.60
N THR A 722 -15.63 -12.92 2.29
CA THR A 722 -15.65 -14.33 2.68
C THR A 722 -15.33 -14.51 4.17
N ALA A 723 -16.29 -15.03 4.92
CA ALA A 723 -16.16 -15.28 6.36
C ALA A 723 -15.58 -16.65 6.70
N VAL A 724 -15.95 -17.66 5.91
CA VAL A 724 -15.64 -19.09 6.15
C VAL A 724 -15.46 -19.80 4.81
N TYR A 725 -14.48 -20.69 4.72
CA TYR A 725 -14.18 -21.53 3.56
C TYR A 725 -14.47 -23.01 3.86
N ASN A 726 -14.65 -23.83 2.82
CA ASN A 726 -14.83 -25.29 2.90
C ASN A 726 -16.09 -25.76 3.67
N VAL A 727 -17.17 -24.99 3.56
CA VAL A 727 -18.44 -25.25 4.26
C VAL A 727 -19.21 -26.42 3.62
N PRO A 728 -19.84 -27.33 4.40
CA PRO A 728 -20.50 -28.53 3.88
C PRO A 728 -21.56 -28.28 2.81
N GLU A 729 -21.73 -29.25 1.90
CA GLU A 729 -22.76 -29.19 0.83
C GLU A 729 -24.20 -29.23 1.34
N VAL A 730 -24.41 -29.55 2.61
CA VAL A 730 -25.71 -29.55 3.29
C VAL A 730 -25.58 -28.59 4.45
N ILE A 731 -26.31 -27.47 4.37
CA ILE A 731 -26.42 -26.49 5.44
C ILE A 731 -27.81 -25.84 5.43
N TYR A 732 -28.18 -25.30 6.59
CA TYR A 732 -29.47 -24.69 6.89
C TYR A 732 -29.28 -23.34 7.58
N GLY A 733 -30.03 -22.30 7.18
CA GLY A 733 -29.92 -20.97 7.77
C GLY A 733 -30.46 -20.91 9.20
N VAL A 734 -29.73 -20.28 10.12
CA VAL A 734 -30.11 -20.12 11.54
C VAL A 734 -30.03 -18.66 12.00
N ILE A 735 -30.96 -18.24 12.85
CA ILE A 735 -31.08 -16.91 13.45
C ILE A 735 -31.29 -17.07 14.96
N ASP A 736 -30.65 -16.22 15.75
CA ASP A 736 -30.83 -16.12 17.21
C ASP A 736 -31.18 -14.67 17.54
N LEU A 737 -32.48 -14.39 17.64
CA LEU A 737 -33.01 -13.08 18.01
C LEU A 737 -32.65 -12.81 19.47
N TYR A 738 -31.62 -12.01 19.71
CA TYR A 738 -31.02 -11.80 21.03
C TYR A 738 -30.92 -10.31 21.36
N GLY A 739 -31.02 -9.98 22.65
CA GLY A 739 -30.80 -8.63 23.18
C GLY A 739 -31.85 -7.62 22.68
N CYS A 740 -31.40 -6.54 22.06
CA CYS A 740 -32.31 -5.49 21.56
C CYS A 740 -33.17 -5.93 20.37
N HIS A 741 -32.73 -6.91 19.58
CA HIS A 741 -33.43 -7.35 18.36
C HIS A 741 -34.55 -8.36 18.71
N ILE A 742 -35.81 -7.92 18.65
CA ILE A 742 -36.98 -8.72 19.06
C ILE A 742 -37.82 -9.29 17.91
N SER A 743 -37.74 -8.75 16.69
CA SER A 743 -38.51 -9.29 15.56
C SER A 743 -37.77 -9.13 14.24
N ALA A 744 -37.83 -10.17 13.41
CA ALA A 744 -37.29 -10.16 12.04
C ALA A 744 -38.16 -10.99 11.08
N LYS A 745 -38.10 -10.64 9.78
CA LYS A 745 -38.90 -11.25 8.71
C LYS A 745 -37.99 -11.78 7.61
N VAL A 746 -38.15 -13.05 7.22
CA VAL A 746 -37.40 -13.66 6.10
C VAL A 746 -37.95 -13.12 4.77
N ILE A 747 -37.04 -12.77 3.86
CA ILE A 747 -37.35 -12.17 2.55
C ILE A 747 -36.61 -12.89 1.41
N HIS A 748 -37.28 -13.07 0.27
CA HIS A 748 -36.70 -13.66 -0.94
C HIS A 748 -36.39 -12.58 -1.99
N THR A 749 -35.32 -12.76 -2.76
CA THR A 749 -34.74 -11.72 -3.63
C THR A 749 -35.58 -11.36 -4.87
N ASP A 750 -36.42 -12.25 -5.36
CA ASP A 750 -36.92 -12.17 -6.74
C ASP A 750 -38.29 -11.49 -6.93
N GLN A 751 -39.01 -11.11 -5.86
CA GLN A 751 -40.38 -10.55 -5.99
C GLN A 751 -40.66 -9.28 -5.18
N ASP A 752 -40.07 -9.07 -4.00
CA ASP A 752 -40.41 -7.93 -3.11
C ASP A 752 -39.66 -6.61 -3.44
N SER A 753 -39.05 -6.49 -4.62
CA SER A 753 -38.27 -5.30 -5.03
C SER A 753 -39.10 -4.17 -5.66
N LYS A 754 -40.44 -4.27 -5.67
CA LYS A 754 -41.35 -3.31 -6.34
C LYS A 754 -42.56 -2.85 -5.50
N THR A 755 -42.30 -2.23 -4.34
CA THR A 755 -43.33 -1.46 -3.62
C THR A 755 -42.75 -0.21 -2.96
N ASN A 756 -43.44 0.92 -3.13
CA ASN A 756 -43.04 2.21 -2.54
C ASN A 756 -43.31 2.24 -1.03
N VAL A 757 -42.50 3.01 -0.29
CA VAL A 757 -42.98 3.76 0.88
C VAL A 757 -42.67 5.23 0.65
N GLN A 758 -43.72 6.03 0.49
CA GLN A 758 -43.60 7.49 0.39
C GLN A 758 -43.42 8.10 1.80
N MET A 759 -42.78 9.27 1.85
CA MET A 759 -42.82 10.13 3.03
C MET A 759 -44.28 10.47 3.40
N ILE A 760 -44.70 10.12 4.61
CA ILE A 760 -45.91 10.67 5.24
C ILE A 760 -45.50 11.31 6.56
N SER A 761 -45.71 12.62 6.66
CA SER A 761 -45.41 13.41 7.85
C SER A 761 -46.57 13.41 8.85
N SER A 762 -46.25 13.20 10.13
CA SER A 762 -46.95 13.70 11.32
C SER A 762 -48.47 13.46 11.46
N GLN A 763 -48.88 12.78 12.54
CA GLN A 763 -49.57 13.44 13.66
C GLN A 763 -49.67 12.55 14.92
N CYS A 764 -50.15 13.13 16.01
CA CYS A 764 -50.34 12.57 17.36
C CYS A 764 -51.28 11.32 17.36
N SER A 765 -51.43 10.52 18.43
CA SER A 765 -51.40 10.85 19.87
C SER A 765 -51.20 9.63 20.79
N GLU A 766 -51.28 9.88 22.11
CA GLU A 766 -51.25 8.89 23.20
C GLU A 766 -52.41 7.86 23.13
N HIS A 767 -52.19 6.65 23.66
CA HIS A 767 -53.02 6.12 24.76
C HIS A 767 -52.41 4.89 25.47
N THR A 768 -52.75 4.75 26.75
CA THR A 768 -52.34 3.70 27.70
C THR A 768 -53.25 2.47 27.69
N SER A 769 -52.73 1.28 28.01
CA SER A 769 -53.36 0.34 28.98
C SER A 769 -52.47 -0.87 29.30
N ASP A 770 -52.54 -1.31 30.56
CA ASP A 770 -52.01 -2.57 31.06
C ASP A 770 -52.89 -3.77 30.66
N ILE A 771 -52.37 -5.01 30.84
CA ILE A 771 -53.08 -6.12 31.53
C ILE A 771 -52.09 -7.28 31.81
N SER A 772 -52.45 -8.12 32.78
CA SER A 772 -51.57 -9.02 33.55
C SER A 772 -51.88 -10.52 33.38
N GLU A 773 -51.15 -11.35 34.14
CA GLU A 773 -51.41 -12.79 34.43
C GLU A 773 -51.14 -13.75 33.24
N SER A 774 -50.32 -14.82 33.32
CA SER A 774 -49.97 -15.83 34.35
C SER A 774 -50.91 -17.04 34.42
N VAL A 775 -50.35 -18.25 34.30
CA VAL A 775 -50.86 -19.52 34.84
C VAL A 775 -49.67 -20.50 34.97
N LYS A 776 -49.79 -21.51 35.85
CA LYS A 776 -48.75 -22.48 36.22
C LYS A 776 -49.11 -23.91 35.78
N VAL A 777 -48.15 -24.84 35.96
CA VAL A 777 -48.24 -26.28 36.36
C VAL A 777 -46.93 -26.94 35.85
N ASP A 778 -45.96 -27.29 36.69
CA ASP A 778 -45.88 -28.48 37.59
C ASP A 778 -46.06 -29.81 36.82
N THR A 779 -45.29 -30.89 37.02
CA THR A 779 -44.84 -31.43 38.30
C THR A 779 -43.58 -32.30 38.13
N THR A 780 -42.54 -31.96 38.91
CA THR A 780 -41.70 -32.84 39.77
C THR A 780 -41.68 -34.36 39.51
N ILE A 781 -40.49 -34.96 39.43
CA ILE A 781 -39.91 -35.84 40.49
C ILE A 781 -38.44 -36.22 40.20
N ASN A 782 -37.52 -35.68 41.04
CA ASN A 782 -36.75 -36.41 42.08
C ASN A 782 -35.93 -37.66 41.68
N VAL A 783 -34.72 -37.95 42.22
CA VAL A 783 -33.95 -37.46 43.40
C VAL A 783 -32.48 -37.99 43.25
N LEU A 784 -31.42 -37.87 44.08
CA LEU A 784 -31.26 -37.74 45.54
C LEU A 784 -29.83 -37.33 46.00
N LYS A 785 -29.63 -36.11 46.54
CA LYS A 785 -28.67 -35.74 47.64
C LYS A 785 -27.15 -35.90 47.40
N ARG A 786 -26.19 -35.36 48.19
CA ARG A 786 -26.04 -34.26 49.20
C ARG A 786 -24.51 -34.06 49.41
N MET A 787 -23.92 -33.10 50.15
CA MET A 787 -24.35 -32.31 51.33
C MET A 787 -23.49 -31.01 51.35
N THR A 788 -24.07 -29.80 51.48
CA THR A 788 -24.15 -28.93 52.70
C THR A 788 -22.82 -28.38 53.26
N VAL A 789 -22.72 -27.20 53.89
CA VAL A 789 -23.42 -25.88 53.90
C VAL A 789 -22.78 -25.07 55.08
N LEU A 790 -23.15 -23.79 55.25
CA LEU A 790 -22.73 -22.83 56.29
C LEU A 790 -21.45 -22.01 55.99
N ASP A 791 -21.34 -20.73 56.39
CA ASP A 791 -22.30 -19.59 56.39
C ASP A 791 -21.59 -18.28 56.82
N GLU A 792 -22.27 -17.14 56.60
CA GLU A 792 -22.10 -15.81 57.26
C GLU A 792 -20.85 -14.93 56.98
N ASP A 793 -21.07 -13.60 57.09
CA ASP A 793 -20.14 -12.51 56.80
C ASP A 793 -19.21 -12.13 57.99
N MET A 794 -18.09 -11.45 57.72
CA MET A 794 -17.77 -10.10 58.30
C MET A 794 -16.34 -9.58 58.01
N SER A 795 -16.27 -8.30 57.62
CA SER A 795 -15.26 -7.25 57.92
C SER A 795 -13.73 -7.46 57.90
N GLU A 796 -13.05 -6.49 57.28
CA GLU A 796 -11.71 -5.94 57.59
C GLU A 796 -10.41 -6.77 57.37
N CYS A 797 -9.80 -6.50 56.21
CA CYS A 797 -8.43 -5.96 56.03
C CYS A 797 -7.13 -6.72 56.46
N CYS A 798 -6.17 -6.66 55.52
CA CYS A 798 -4.70 -6.71 55.67
C CYS A 798 -3.94 -8.05 55.77
N SER A 799 -3.08 -8.23 54.75
CA SER A 799 -1.73 -8.84 54.77
C SER A 799 -1.56 -10.37 54.71
N SER A 800 -0.34 -10.78 54.30
CA SER A 800 0.17 -12.16 54.12
C SER A 800 -0.46 -13.03 53.01
N GLU A 801 0.16 -12.95 51.84
CA GLU A 801 0.62 -14.08 51.00
C GLU A 801 0.16 -15.51 51.40
N ILE A 802 -0.55 -16.18 50.48
CA ILE A 802 -0.38 -17.63 50.26
C ILE A 802 -0.24 -17.89 48.76
N SER A 803 0.75 -18.70 48.40
CA SER A 803 1.12 -19.10 47.04
C SER A 803 0.06 -19.95 46.35
N TYR A 804 -0.13 -19.72 45.05
CA TYR A 804 -0.50 -20.82 44.14
C TYR A 804 0.76 -21.65 43.85
N PHE A 805 0.65 -22.97 44.02
CA PHE A 805 1.75 -23.90 43.73
C PHE A 805 2.02 -23.92 42.21
N ILE A 806 3.26 -23.62 41.83
CA ILE A 806 3.76 -23.91 40.49
C ILE A 806 4.29 -25.35 40.50
N ASP A 807 3.92 -26.14 39.50
CA ASP A 807 4.49 -27.46 39.27
C ASP A 807 5.94 -27.30 38.77
N GLU A 808 6.92 -27.73 39.59
CA GLU A 808 8.35 -27.60 39.28
C GLU A 808 8.80 -28.39 38.03
N SER A 809 7.94 -29.24 37.45
CA SER A 809 8.32 -30.13 36.35
C SER A 809 8.39 -29.51 34.95
N THR A 810 7.93 -28.26 34.74
CA THR A 810 7.71 -27.71 33.37
C THR A 810 8.30 -26.32 33.04
N PHE A 811 9.28 -25.81 33.80
CA PHE A 811 10.01 -24.59 33.42
C PHE A 811 10.94 -24.78 32.19
N LYS A 812 10.36 -24.71 30.99
CA LYS A 812 11.09 -24.64 29.70
C LYS A 812 11.79 -23.28 29.57
N LEU A 813 13.03 -23.20 30.07
CA LEU A 813 13.88 -22.00 29.98
C LEU A 813 14.03 -21.52 28.53
N MET A 814 13.89 -20.20 28.31
CA MET A 814 13.98 -19.61 26.97
C MET A 814 15.36 -19.82 26.34
N LYS A 815 15.34 -19.95 25.01
CA LYS A 815 16.47 -20.17 24.10
C LYS A 815 16.21 -19.46 22.78
N PHE A 816 17.24 -19.28 21.97
CA PHE A 816 17.09 -19.00 20.54
C PHE A 816 16.71 -20.29 19.79
N ASN A 817 16.07 -20.14 18.63
CA ASN A 817 15.77 -21.24 17.72
C ASN A 817 16.94 -21.50 16.75
N ASP A 818 16.93 -22.65 16.07
CA ASP A 818 17.99 -23.00 15.10
C ASP A 818 17.95 -22.17 13.81
N TRP A 819 16.86 -21.41 13.59
CA TRP A 819 16.68 -20.52 12.44
C TRP A 819 17.41 -19.19 12.66
N ARG A 820 18.48 -18.98 11.92
CA ARG A 820 19.41 -17.87 12.16
C ARG A 820 20.13 -17.42 10.90
N GLY A 821 20.62 -16.19 10.93
CA GLY A 821 21.50 -15.64 9.91
C GLY A 821 22.80 -16.45 9.82
N ARG A 822 23.36 -16.53 8.61
CA ARG A 822 24.59 -17.30 8.31
C ARG A 822 25.77 -16.97 9.22
N ASN A 823 25.80 -15.77 9.79
CA ASN A 823 26.88 -15.29 10.65
C ASN A 823 26.61 -15.48 12.15
N ILE A 824 25.49 -16.09 12.56
CA ILE A 824 25.20 -16.40 13.97
C ILE A 824 25.67 -17.82 14.33
N ARG A 825 26.41 -17.91 15.44
CA ARG A 825 26.74 -19.13 16.16
C ARG A 825 26.02 -19.12 17.52
N LEU A 826 25.22 -20.14 17.78
CA LEU A 826 24.60 -20.35 19.09
C LEU A 826 25.53 -21.13 20.03
N SER A 827 25.41 -20.86 21.32
CA SER A 827 25.97 -21.63 22.43
C SER A 827 25.34 -23.03 22.56
N ARG A 828 26.03 -23.95 23.25
CA ARG A 828 25.54 -25.35 23.44
C ARG A 828 24.23 -25.45 24.21
N ASP A 829 23.91 -24.48 25.07
CA ASP A 829 22.63 -24.44 25.78
C ASP A 829 21.54 -23.69 25.00
N GLY A 830 21.90 -23.00 23.92
CA GLY A 830 21.00 -22.25 23.03
C GLY A 830 20.63 -20.85 23.54
N ARG A 831 21.28 -20.32 24.58
CA ARG A 831 20.90 -19.01 25.17
C ARG A 831 21.71 -17.82 24.71
N THR A 832 22.97 -18.04 24.35
CA THR A 832 23.86 -17.00 23.80
C THR A 832 23.93 -17.11 22.28
N ALA A 833 23.63 -16.01 21.59
CA ALA A 833 23.89 -15.83 20.18
C ALA A 833 25.16 -14.99 20.01
N THR A 834 26.07 -15.44 19.15
CA THR A 834 27.33 -14.75 18.84
C THR A 834 27.42 -14.56 17.33
N ARG A 835 27.58 -13.33 16.85
CA ARG A 835 27.90 -13.06 15.45
C ARG A 835 29.40 -13.27 15.23
N ILE A 836 29.77 -14.04 14.21
CA ILE A 836 31.16 -14.50 14.02
C ILE A 836 31.89 -13.78 12.87
N GLU A 837 31.16 -13.19 11.92
CA GLU A 837 31.70 -12.52 10.73
C GLU A 837 30.77 -11.35 10.29
N SER A 838 31.24 -10.53 9.33
CA SER A 838 30.55 -9.34 8.77
C SER A 838 30.18 -8.27 9.83
N TYR A 839 29.19 -7.43 9.50
CA TYR A 839 28.36 -6.59 10.38
C TYR A 839 26.88 -6.96 10.37
N ASN A 840 26.48 -7.87 9.46
CA ASN A 840 25.10 -8.23 9.15
C ASN A 840 24.91 -9.77 9.08
N HIS A 841 23.71 -10.24 8.73
CA HIS A 841 23.21 -11.59 8.94
C HIS A 841 23.31 -12.03 10.42
N GLY A 842 23.00 -11.10 11.33
CA GLY A 842 22.98 -11.30 12.78
C GLY A 842 21.66 -11.81 13.35
N LEU A 843 20.70 -12.13 12.48
CA LEU A 843 19.31 -12.40 12.85
C LEU A 843 19.12 -13.76 13.56
N THR A 844 18.29 -13.81 14.59
CA THR A 844 17.86 -15.02 15.31
C THR A 844 16.52 -14.77 16.01
N MET A 845 15.75 -15.83 16.32
CA MET A 845 14.38 -15.70 16.87
C MET A 845 14.11 -16.64 18.06
N THR A 846 12.98 -16.46 18.75
CA THR A 846 12.48 -17.43 19.75
C THR A 846 11.87 -18.67 19.07
N PRO A 847 11.95 -19.86 19.69
CA PRO A 847 11.36 -21.10 19.15
C PRO A 847 9.85 -21.18 19.36
N ASP A 848 9.33 -20.51 20.39
CA ASP A 848 7.92 -20.43 20.74
C ASP A 848 7.45 -18.96 20.60
N ILE A 849 6.14 -18.76 20.41
CA ILE A 849 5.51 -17.43 20.38
C ILE A 849 5.58 -16.73 21.74
N LEU A 850 5.63 -15.40 21.73
CA LEU A 850 5.59 -14.59 22.94
C LEU A 850 4.15 -14.50 23.47
N LEU A 851 3.87 -15.17 24.59
CA LEU A 851 2.58 -15.08 25.25
C LEU A 851 2.31 -13.64 25.75
N PRO A 852 1.06 -13.14 25.74
CA PRO A 852 0.75 -11.81 26.27
C PRO A 852 1.21 -11.62 27.73
N ASN A 853 1.87 -10.50 27.98
CA ASN A 853 2.58 -10.12 29.21
C ASN A 853 3.80 -11.00 29.55
N SER A 854 4.27 -11.86 28.64
CA SER A 854 5.57 -12.53 28.75
C SER A 854 6.67 -11.62 28.21
N MET A 855 7.72 -11.40 29.02
CA MET A 855 8.86 -10.57 28.63
C MET A 855 9.97 -11.44 28.06
N PHE A 856 10.42 -11.12 26.85
CA PHE A 856 11.62 -11.68 26.23
C PHE A 856 12.76 -10.68 26.42
N GLN A 857 13.85 -11.11 27.06
CA GLN A 857 14.97 -10.24 27.45
C GLN A 857 16.31 -10.81 27.00
N ILE A 858 17.21 -9.93 26.58
CA ILE A 858 18.60 -10.22 26.27
C ILE A 858 19.54 -9.25 26.99
N GLU A 859 20.73 -9.72 27.34
CA GLU A 859 21.84 -8.92 27.84
C GLU A 859 22.92 -8.83 26.77
N ILE A 860 23.44 -7.64 26.51
CA ILE A 860 24.60 -7.46 25.62
C ILE A 860 25.85 -8.01 26.33
N GLN A 861 26.51 -9.00 25.72
CA GLN A 861 27.73 -9.61 26.26
C GLN A 861 29.01 -9.02 25.65
N ALA A 862 29.00 -8.74 24.34
CA ALA A 862 30.15 -8.21 23.62
C ALA A 862 29.75 -7.28 22.47
N LEU A 863 30.54 -6.22 22.28
CA LEU A 863 30.44 -5.30 21.14
C LEU A 863 31.78 -5.23 20.39
N ASN A 864 31.71 -5.32 19.06
CA ASN A 864 32.84 -5.23 18.14
C ASN A 864 32.91 -3.85 17.48
N LYS A 865 33.74 -2.97 18.05
CA LYS A 865 33.91 -1.56 17.65
C LYS A 865 34.45 -1.32 16.23
N LYS A 866 34.70 -2.37 15.43
CA LYS A 866 35.01 -2.20 14.01
C LYS A 866 33.86 -1.62 13.20
N TRP A 867 32.65 -1.69 13.73
CA TRP A 867 31.40 -1.38 13.04
C TRP A 867 30.61 -0.29 13.77
N GLU A 868 30.00 0.62 13.02
CA GLU A 868 28.97 1.53 13.56
C GLU A 868 27.59 0.82 13.72
N SER A 869 26.63 1.53 14.33
CA SER A 869 25.29 1.02 14.68
C SER A 869 25.30 -0.20 15.61
N SER A 870 24.12 -0.71 16.02
CA SER A 870 23.98 -1.73 17.06
C SER A 870 22.79 -2.67 16.81
N LEU A 871 22.42 -3.41 17.86
CA LEU A 871 21.25 -4.29 17.96
C LEU A 871 19.97 -3.74 17.31
N MET A 872 19.24 -4.62 16.63
CA MET A 872 17.79 -4.46 16.38
C MET A 872 17.00 -5.52 17.17
N ILE A 873 15.86 -5.15 17.75
CA ILE A 873 15.01 -6.05 18.53
C ILE A 873 13.53 -5.82 18.23
N GLY A 874 12.70 -6.86 18.20
CA GLY A 874 11.30 -6.72 17.85
C GLY A 874 10.50 -8.02 17.82
N VAL A 875 9.35 -8.01 17.16
CA VAL A 875 8.47 -9.18 17.03
C VAL A 875 8.08 -9.43 15.58
N SER A 876 7.93 -10.70 15.21
CA SER A 876 7.48 -11.09 13.87
C SER A 876 6.54 -12.30 13.92
N LYS A 877 5.54 -12.30 13.05
CA LYS A 877 4.62 -13.42 12.80
C LYS A 877 5.20 -14.46 11.82
N ILE A 878 6.37 -14.19 11.22
CA ILE A 878 7.00 -15.06 10.21
C ILE A 878 7.39 -16.40 10.86
N THR A 879 6.84 -17.50 10.34
CA THR A 879 7.20 -18.85 10.79
C THR A 879 8.48 -19.33 10.08
N CYS A 880 9.32 -20.07 10.81
CA CYS A 880 10.66 -20.45 10.38
C CYS A 880 10.67 -21.60 9.36
N THR A 881 10.10 -21.37 8.16
CA THR A 881 9.97 -22.36 7.07
C THR A 881 10.97 -22.16 5.93
N ASN A 882 11.60 -20.98 5.83
CA ASN A 882 12.65 -20.68 4.84
C ASN A 882 14.03 -21.13 5.35
N ASN A 883 14.82 -21.82 4.52
CA ASN A 883 16.14 -22.38 4.90
C ASN A 883 17.27 -21.36 5.17
N SER A 884 17.02 -20.05 5.02
CA SER A 884 17.99 -18.99 5.31
C SER A 884 17.31 -17.73 5.82
N ALA A 885 17.80 -17.19 6.93
CA ALA A 885 17.40 -15.87 7.41
C ALA A 885 18.06 -14.74 6.58
N PRO A 886 17.37 -13.59 6.39
CA PRO A 886 17.85 -12.49 5.55
C PRO A 886 19.08 -11.74 6.13
N ALA A 887 19.49 -10.66 5.45
CA ALA A 887 20.63 -9.83 5.84
C ALA A 887 20.41 -9.04 7.13
N THR A 888 19.21 -8.50 7.36
CA THR A 888 18.83 -7.81 8.61
C THR A 888 17.38 -8.11 9.00
N ALA A 889 17.01 -7.76 10.24
CA ALA A 889 15.62 -7.79 10.70
C ALA A 889 14.68 -6.89 9.87
N LEU A 890 15.18 -5.81 9.27
CA LEU A 890 14.36 -4.89 8.45
C LEU A 890 14.09 -5.41 7.04
N SER A 891 14.79 -6.47 6.63
CA SER A 891 14.48 -7.26 5.44
C SER A 891 13.35 -8.28 5.67
N LEU A 892 12.82 -8.42 6.89
CA LEU A 892 11.61 -9.21 7.17
C LEU A 892 10.36 -8.44 6.72
N LYS A 893 9.91 -8.71 5.49
CA LYS A 893 8.77 -8.06 4.85
C LYS A 893 7.81 -9.11 4.28
N GLY A 894 6.52 -8.80 4.21
CA GLY A 894 5.61 -9.42 3.24
C GLY A 894 4.18 -9.70 3.68
N TYR A 895 3.80 -9.45 4.94
CA TYR A 895 2.50 -9.90 5.49
C TYR A 895 1.89 -8.99 6.57
N ASP A 896 2.27 -7.71 6.65
CA ASP A 896 1.82 -6.78 7.71
C ASP A 896 2.09 -7.35 9.12
N SER A 897 3.33 -7.78 9.34
CA SER A 897 3.64 -8.92 10.22
C SER A 897 4.85 -8.77 11.14
N THR A 898 5.70 -7.76 10.93
CA THR A 898 6.99 -7.63 11.61
C THR A 898 7.23 -6.21 12.11
N TRP A 899 7.43 -6.05 13.42
CA TRP A 899 7.68 -4.77 14.09
C TRP A 899 9.06 -4.78 14.73
N ILE A 900 9.98 -3.95 14.24
CA ILE A 900 11.38 -3.90 14.67
C ILE A 900 11.72 -2.53 15.25
N ILE A 901 12.43 -2.51 16.37
CA ILE A 901 13.02 -1.33 16.98
C ILE A 901 14.51 -1.35 16.63
N SER A 902 14.99 -0.26 16.02
CA SER A 902 16.39 -0.10 15.60
C SER A 902 16.80 1.35 15.83
N GLY A 903 17.82 1.55 16.68
CA GLY A 903 18.17 2.86 17.21
C GLY A 903 17.04 3.47 18.03
N ASP A 904 16.67 4.73 17.76
CA ASP A 904 15.55 5.45 18.38
C ASP A 904 14.17 5.17 17.75
N SER A 905 14.16 4.38 16.67
CA SER A 905 13.10 4.33 15.65
C SER A 905 12.37 2.98 15.64
N VAL A 906 11.08 3.01 15.31
CA VAL A 906 10.24 1.81 15.13
C VAL A 906 9.87 1.65 13.66
N TYR A 907 10.01 0.42 13.16
CA TYR A 907 9.76 0.02 11.79
C TYR A 907 8.69 -1.08 11.74
N PHE A 908 7.96 -1.15 10.64
CA PHE A 908 6.91 -2.14 10.35
C PHE A 908 7.07 -2.65 8.92
N ASP A 909 7.25 -3.97 8.74
CA ASP A 909 7.66 -4.63 7.48
C ASP A 909 8.78 -3.83 6.73
N GLY A 910 9.75 -3.34 7.52
CA GLY A 910 10.91 -2.56 7.07
C GLY A 910 10.68 -1.06 6.82
N LEU A 911 9.44 -0.56 6.87
CA LEU A 911 9.12 0.87 6.73
C LEU A 911 9.16 1.58 8.08
N LYS A 912 9.80 2.76 8.18
CA LYS A 912 9.86 3.52 9.45
C LYS A 912 8.50 4.15 9.76
N ILE A 913 7.86 3.72 10.85
CA ILE A 913 6.57 4.23 11.32
C ILE A 913 6.70 5.24 12.47
N LYS A 914 7.86 5.30 13.13
CA LYS A 914 8.09 6.14 14.31
C LYS A 914 9.57 6.48 14.46
N SER A 915 9.87 7.71 14.91
CA SER A 915 11.21 8.17 15.30
C SER A 915 11.13 8.83 16.67
N ASN A 916 12.26 9.01 17.37
CA ASN A 916 12.36 9.56 18.72
C ASN A 916 11.43 8.86 19.73
N TYR A 917 11.28 7.53 19.62
CA TYR A 917 10.33 6.78 20.45
C TYR A 917 10.87 6.50 21.86
N GLY A 918 12.12 6.04 21.96
CA GLY A 918 12.71 5.55 23.20
C GLY A 918 14.22 5.83 23.25
N PRO A 919 14.98 5.13 24.13
CA PRO A 919 16.43 5.22 24.14
C PRO A 919 16.99 4.66 22.82
N ASP A 920 17.98 5.35 22.27
CA ASP A 920 18.65 4.89 21.06
C ASP A 920 19.57 3.71 21.39
N LEU A 921 19.20 2.52 20.89
CA LEU A 921 19.91 1.25 21.14
C LEU A 921 21.36 1.23 20.62
N ASN A 922 21.78 2.24 19.84
CA ASN A 922 23.16 2.42 19.42
C ASN A 922 24.12 2.78 20.57
N TYR A 923 23.61 3.33 21.68
CA TYR A 923 24.42 3.70 22.85
C TYR A 923 24.44 2.63 23.97
N CYS A 924 23.74 1.51 23.80
CA CYS A 924 23.77 0.43 24.78
C CYS A 924 25.13 -0.28 24.82
N VAL A 925 25.58 -0.65 26.02
CA VAL A 925 26.91 -1.20 26.32
C VAL A 925 26.84 -2.65 26.82
N PRO A 926 27.94 -3.42 26.86
CA PRO A 926 27.96 -4.72 27.52
C PRO A 926 27.48 -4.63 28.98
N GLY A 927 26.57 -5.53 29.36
CA GLY A 927 25.84 -5.52 30.63
C GLY A 927 24.46 -4.84 30.57
N ASP A 928 24.11 -4.09 29.51
CA ASP A 928 22.75 -3.57 29.35
C ASP A 928 21.77 -4.71 29.01
N ILE A 929 20.64 -4.72 29.72
CA ILE A 929 19.53 -5.67 29.52
C ILE A 929 18.42 -4.99 28.72
N ILE A 930 18.16 -5.50 27.52
CA ILE A 930 17.17 -4.99 26.58
C ILE A 930 16.08 -6.05 26.43
N GLY A 931 14.82 -5.66 26.51
CA GLY A 931 13.70 -6.58 26.47
C GLY A 931 12.47 -6.02 25.78
N ILE A 932 11.61 -6.93 25.34
CA ILE A 932 10.35 -6.63 24.68
C ILE A 932 9.22 -7.45 25.29
N MET A 933 8.00 -6.92 25.21
CA MET A 933 6.79 -7.59 25.68
C MET A 933 5.62 -7.15 24.79
N ILE A 934 4.73 -8.09 24.47
CA ILE A 934 3.38 -7.78 23.97
C ILE A 934 2.47 -7.77 25.19
N ASP A 935 1.84 -6.65 25.52
CA ASP A 935 0.96 -6.56 26.68
C ASP A 935 -0.48 -7.05 26.41
N GLY A 936 -1.31 -7.08 27.44
CA GLY A 936 -2.73 -7.46 27.35
C GLY A 936 -3.62 -6.54 26.49
N GLU A 937 -3.11 -5.40 26.00
CA GLU A 937 -3.78 -4.51 25.04
C GLU A 937 -3.22 -4.68 23.61
N ASN A 938 -2.50 -5.79 23.36
CA ASN A 938 -1.82 -6.08 22.10
C ASN A 938 -0.86 -4.94 21.66
N CYS A 939 -0.13 -4.37 22.62
CA CYS A 939 0.87 -3.34 22.36
C CYS A 939 2.29 -3.86 22.62
N LEU A 940 3.19 -3.64 21.66
CA LEU A 940 4.62 -3.90 21.80
C LEU A 940 5.23 -2.82 22.70
N LYS A 941 5.91 -3.23 23.77
CA LYS A 941 6.65 -2.36 24.69
C LYS A 941 8.14 -2.69 24.67
N LEU A 942 8.97 -1.66 24.82
CA LEU A 942 10.42 -1.75 24.98
C LEU A 942 10.80 -1.54 26.43
N PHE A 943 11.69 -2.40 26.92
CA PHE A 943 12.32 -2.28 28.23
C PHE A 943 13.84 -2.17 28.05
N VAL A 944 14.48 -1.20 28.71
CA VAL A 944 15.95 -1.15 28.82
C VAL A 944 16.31 -0.99 30.29
N ASN A 945 17.19 -1.84 30.81
CA ASN A 945 17.57 -1.96 32.21
C ASN A 945 16.36 -1.97 33.17
N ARG A 946 15.33 -2.75 32.78
CA ARG A 946 14.04 -2.93 33.47
C ARG A 946 13.12 -1.69 33.52
N MET A 947 13.46 -0.61 32.83
CA MET A 947 12.60 0.58 32.67
C MET A 947 11.70 0.44 31.43
N ASP A 948 10.38 0.61 31.58
CA ASP A 948 9.40 0.62 30.48
C ASP A 948 9.44 1.96 29.73
N PHE A 949 9.62 1.92 28.41
CA PHE A 949 9.60 3.10 27.52
C PHE A 949 8.27 3.29 26.78
N GLY A 950 7.22 2.58 27.19
CA GLY A 950 5.86 2.69 26.68
C GLY A 950 5.67 1.95 25.36
N VAL A 951 4.55 2.23 24.69
CA VAL A 951 4.15 1.49 23.48
C VAL A 951 4.98 1.90 22.27
N ALA A 952 5.72 0.97 21.69
CA ALA A 952 6.42 1.09 20.41
C ALA A 952 5.39 1.15 19.26
N ALA A 953 4.58 0.11 19.14
CA ALA A 953 3.48 -0.07 18.17
C ALA A 953 2.32 -0.86 18.81
N SER A 954 1.11 -0.68 18.28
CA SER A 954 -0.13 -1.30 18.78
C SER A 954 -0.81 -2.18 17.73
N ASN A 955 -1.82 -2.96 18.14
CA ASN A 955 -2.51 -3.98 17.34
C ASN A 955 -1.60 -5.16 16.91
N ILE A 956 -0.62 -5.51 17.76
CA ILE A 956 0.30 -6.62 17.53
C ILE A 956 -0.45 -7.96 17.60
N PRO A 957 -0.29 -8.88 16.64
CA PRO A 957 -0.87 -10.21 16.70
C PRO A 957 -0.33 -11.03 17.89
N ALA A 958 -1.21 -11.77 18.57
CA ALA A 958 -0.87 -12.57 19.75
C ALA A 958 -0.04 -13.85 19.46
N ASP A 959 0.33 -14.07 18.21
CA ASP A 959 1.07 -15.22 17.69
C ASP A 959 2.42 -14.82 17.06
N CYS A 960 3.04 -13.74 17.55
CA CYS A 960 4.38 -13.31 17.13
C CYS A 960 5.49 -13.96 17.97
N TYR A 961 6.62 -14.22 17.32
CA TYR A 961 7.89 -14.63 17.92
C TYR A 961 8.76 -13.41 18.27
N GLY A 962 9.66 -13.54 19.23
CA GLY A 962 10.68 -12.55 19.52
C GLY A 962 11.81 -12.60 18.49
N VAL A 963 12.29 -11.43 18.06
CA VAL A 963 13.29 -11.24 17.00
C VAL A 963 14.47 -10.43 17.54
N VAL A 964 15.69 -10.88 17.24
CA VAL A 964 16.95 -10.21 17.62
C VAL A 964 17.89 -10.23 16.42
N ASP A 965 18.49 -9.08 16.09
CA ASP A 965 19.52 -8.98 15.05
C ASP A 965 20.78 -8.33 15.62
N LEU A 966 21.86 -9.09 15.64
CA LEU A 966 23.19 -8.66 16.10
C LEU A 966 23.86 -7.81 15.01
N TYR A 967 23.22 -6.71 14.63
CA TYR A 967 23.70 -5.79 13.59
C TYR A 967 24.81 -4.86 14.11
N GLY A 968 25.66 -4.39 13.19
CA GLY A 968 26.66 -3.37 13.46
C GLY A 968 27.65 -3.81 14.54
N GLN A 969 27.89 -2.95 15.53
CA GLN A 969 28.77 -3.22 16.67
C GLN A 969 28.29 -4.38 17.56
N CYS A 970 27.04 -4.85 17.47
CA CYS A 970 26.56 -5.94 18.31
C CYS A 970 27.18 -7.28 17.89
N GLU A 971 27.93 -7.92 18.80
CA GLU A 971 28.67 -9.16 18.51
C GLU A 971 28.18 -10.35 19.33
N GLN A 972 27.74 -10.16 20.57
CA GLN A 972 27.21 -11.25 21.40
C GLN A 972 26.10 -10.79 22.35
N VAL A 973 25.04 -11.60 22.47
CA VAL A 973 23.92 -11.40 23.40
C VAL A 973 23.49 -12.72 24.06
N SER A 974 23.02 -12.66 25.30
CA SER A 974 22.51 -13.82 26.07
C SER A 974 21.08 -13.60 26.55
N ILE A 975 20.22 -14.62 26.47
CA ILE A 975 18.83 -14.53 26.95
C ILE A 975 18.77 -14.51 28.49
N VAL A 976 18.22 -13.45 29.05
CA VAL A 976 17.95 -13.30 30.48
C VAL A 976 16.59 -13.92 30.79
N ASN A 977 16.56 -14.92 31.69
CA ASN A 977 15.31 -15.55 32.12
C ASN A 977 14.80 -14.84 33.41
N PRO A 978 13.52 -14.43 33.52
CA PRO A 978 13.07 -13.50 34.59
C PRO A 978 13.23 -13.96 36.05
N PHE A 979 13.54 -15.23 36.30
CA PHE A 979 13.54 -15.86 37.63
C PHE A 979 14.87 -16.50 38.05
N ILE A 980 15.97 -16.27 37.32
CA ILE A 980 17.31 -16.76 37.70
C ILE A 980 18.34 -15.64 37.63
N ASP A 981 18.23 -14.68 38.56
CA ASP A 981 19.37 -14.36 39.44
C ASP A 981 18.90 -13.74 40.76
N LEU A 982 19.17 -14.45 41.86
CA LEU A 982 19.07 -13.97 43.24
C LEU A 982 20.28 -14.51 44.02
N SER A 983 21.47 -14.33 43.47
CA SER A 983 22.74 -14.57 44.15
C SER A 983 23.42 -13.24 44.54
N PRO A 984 23.93 -13.08 45.78
CA PRO A 984 24.67 -11.88 46.15
C PRO A 984 26.08 -11.91 45.54
N VAL A 985 26.49 -10.80 44.93
CA VAL A 985 27.85 -10.67 44.37
C VAL A 985 28.86 -10.51 45.52
N ASP A 986 29.69 -11.53 45.72
CA ASP A 986 30.81 -11.48 46.68
C ASP A 986 31.88 -10.45 46.25
N PRO A 987 32.49 -9.71 47.18
CA PRO A 987 33.50 -8.70 46.87
C PRO A 987 34.85 -9.34 46.52
N VAL A 988 35.26 -9.22 45.25
CA VAL A 988 36.57 -9.69 44.78
C VAL A 988 37.71 -8.81 45.34
N PRO A 989 38.88 -9.37 45.75
CA PRO A 989 39.91 -8.62 46.48
C PRO A 989 40.75 -7.64 45.64
N ASN A 990 41.53 -6.82 46.35
CA ASN A 990 42.23 -5.65 45.82
C ASN A 990 43.73 -5.94 45.53
N MET A 991 44.23 -5.45 44.38
CA MET A 991 45.66 -5.19 44.09
C MET A 991 46.64 -6.39 43.96
N PRO A 992 47.86 -6.22 43.39
CA PRO A 992 48.62 -4.98 43.14
C PRO A 992 48.96 -4.64 41.67
N LEU A 993 49.53 -3.44 41.49
CA LEU A 993 50.27 -3.03 40.29
C LEU A 993 51.70 -3.61 40.33
N GLU A 994 52.27 -3.84 39.15
CA GLU A 994 53.73 -3.83 38.94
C GLU A 994 54.03 -3.16 37.59
N CYS A 995 55.19 -2.51 37.46
CA CYS A 995 55.53 -1.62 36.34
C CYS A 995 56.74 -2.12 35.53
N ASP A 996 56.92 -1.48 34.36
CA ASP A 996 58.14 -1.41 33.55
C ASP A 996 58.70 -2.71 32.94
N LEU A 997 58.69 -2.79 31.60
CA LEU A 997 59.87 -2.43 30.80
C LEU A 997 59.53 -2.32 29.30
N LEU A 998 60.24 -1.46 28.58
CA LEU A 998 60.12 -1.25 27.12
C LEU A 998 60.82 -2.36 26.31
N PRO A 999 60.43 -2.53 25.04
CA PRO A 999 61.36 -2.19 23.97
C PRO A 999 60.78 -1.24 22.90
N GLU A 1000 61.66 -0.75 22.02
CA GLU A 1000 61.45 0.37 21.11
C GLU A 1000 60.90 -0.01 19.70
N ASP A 1001 60.41 1.01 18.98
CA ASP A 1001 60.21 1.12 17.52
C ASP A 1001 59.47 0.01 16.72
N ALA A 1002 58.25 0.34 16.27
CA ALA A 1002 58.00 0.65 14.85
C ALA A 1002 56.59 1.25 14.60
N ASN A 1003 56.49 2.21 13.67
CA ASN A 1003 55.23 2.86 13.30
C ASN A 1003 54.21 1.92 12.62
N GLN A 1004 52.95 1.94 13.06
CA GLN A 1004 51.77 1.61 12.25
C GLN A 1004 50.61 2.57 12.57
N PRO A 1005 49.83 3.04 11.58
CA PRO A 1005 48.63 3.84 11.83
C PRO A 1005 47.45 2.97 12.29
N ILE A 1006 46.59 3.55 13.13
CA ILE A 1006 45.36 2.93 13.62
C ILE A 1006 44.35 2.81 12.44
N PRO A 1007 43.64 1.68 12.26
CA PRO A 1007 42.60 1.57 11.23
C PRO A 1007 41.41 2.50 11.50
N SER A 1008 40.81 3.02 10.43
CA SER A 1008 39.48 3.64 10.49
C SER A 1008 38.41 2.59 10.80
N GLU A 1009 37.45 2.93 11.66
CA GLU A 1009 36.25 2.12 11.91
C GLU A 1009 35.35 2.10 10.65
N GLU A 1010 34.74 0.97 10.33
CA GLU A 1010 33.93 0.77 9.11
C GLU A 1010 32.44 1.06 9.39
N LYS A 1011 31.80 1.87 8.55
CA LYS A 1011 30.37 2.16 8.70
C LYS A 1011 29.54 0.93 8.33
N ALA A 1012 28.60 0.58 9.21
CA ALA A 1012 27.61 -0.47 8.94
C ALA A 1012 26.47 0.13 8.09
N ASP A 1013 26.75 0.36 6.81
CA ASP A 1013 25.82 1.04 5.90
C ASP A 1013 24.46 0.32 5.81
N PHE A 1014 23.42 1.07 6.17
CA PHE A 1014 22.02 0.69 5.97
C PHE A 1014 21.71 0.70 4.48
N GLU A 1015 21.22 -0.41 3.92
CA GLU A 1015 20.66 -0.43 2.56
C GLU A 1015 19.29 0.31 2.52
N GLY A 1016 19.37 1.63 2.50
CA GLY A 1016 18.24 2.57 2.45
C GLY A 1016 18.71 3.89 1.87
N ASP A 1017 18.64 4.00 0.55
CA ASP A 1017 19.33 5.01 -0.26
C ASP A 1017 18.65 6.40 -0.16
N GLU A 1018 19.15 7.29 0.71
CA GLU A 1018 19.07 8.73 0.43
C GLU A 1018 20.29 9.51 0.98
N LYS A 1019 20.68 10.57 0.26
CA LYS A 1019 22.05 11.11 0.23
C LYS A 1019 22.31 12.20 1.28
N GLN A 1020 23.54 12.24 1.79
CA GLN A 1020 24.30 13.51 1.84
C GLN A 1020 25.82 13.34 2.00
N SER A 1021 26.55 14.37 1.56
CA SER A 1021 28.03 14.43 1.53
C SER A 1021 28.60 15.32 2.65
N PRO A 1022 29.78 15.00 3.22
CA PRO A 1022 30.38 15.77 4.32
C PRO A 1022 31.18 17.00 3.86
N ALA A 1023 31.32 17.94 4.79
CA ALA A 1023 32.42 18.89 4.94
C ALA A 1023 33.03 18.66 6.34
N CYS A 1024 34.12 19.29 6.81
CA CYS A 1024 34.92 20.42 6.35
C CYS A 1024 36.31 20.34 7.02
N GLU A 1025 37.27 21.20 6.68
CA GLU A 1025 38.28 21.67 7.66
C GLU A 1025 38.83 23.05 7.26
N GLU A 1026 39.50 23.74 8.19
CA GLU A 1026 39.43 25.20 8.32
C GLU A 1026 40.66 26.00 7.83
N THR A 1027 40.46 27.30 7.62
CA THR A 1027 41.47 28.33 7.90
C THR A 1027 40.80 29.70 8.14
N GLU A 1028 41.40 30.55 8.97
CA GLU A 1028 40.76 31.72 9.60
C GLU A 1028 40.66 32.97 8.69
N LEU A 1029 39.57 33.78 8.82
CA LEU A 1029 39.61 35.17 9.35
C LEU A 1029 38.24 35.90 9.38
N ALA A 1030 38.00 36.64 10.48
CA ALA A 1030 37.30 37.93 10.65
C ALA A 1030 35.83 38.21 10.15
N ASP A 1031 35.02 38.64 11.13
CA ASP A 1031 34.04 39.75 11.15
C ASP A 1031 32.61 39.73 10.50
N LEU A 1032 31.64 39.58 11.43
CA LEU A 1032 30.49 40.47 11.70
C LEU A 1032 29.11 40.39 10.97
N THR A 1033 28.10 40.07 11.79
CA THR A 1033 26.73 40.67 11.89
C THR A 1033 25.50 40.20 11.09
N TRP A 1034 24.73 39.32 11.76
CA TRP A 1034 23.27 39.42 12.08
C TRP A 1034 22.14 38.98 11.09
N MET A 1035 21.43 37.92 11.54
CA MET A 1035 19.96 37.68 11.60
C MET A 1035 18.96 37.93 10.44
N LYS A 1036 18.22 36.83 10.17
CA LYS A 1036 16.73 36.67 10.12
C LYS A 1036 15.90 36.91 8.83
N THR A 1037 15.51 35.76 8.26
CA THR A 1037 14.13 35.28 7.94
C THR A 1037 13.23 35.92 6.86
N ASP A 1038 12.53 34.98 6.18
CA ASP A 1038 11.25 35.04 5.46
C ASP A 1038 11.19 35.35 3.93
N LYS A 1039 10.88 34.26 3.20
CA LYS A 1039 9.86 34.07 2.14
C LYS A 1039 9.66 35.10 1.00
N THR A 1040 9.53 34.53 -0.20
CA THR A 1040 8.69 34.97 -1.35
C THR A 1040 8.90 36.39 -1.88
N ASN A 1041 9.22 36.59 -3.16
CA ASN A 1041 8.20 36.48 -4.21
C ASN A 1041 8.79 36.57 -5.64
N GLU A 1042 7.99 36.21 -6.64
CA GLU A 1042 8.13 36.70 -8.02
C GLU A 1042 7.79 38.21 -8.09
N ASN A 1043 8.40 38.97 -9.00
CA ASN A 1043 7.68 39.53 -10.17
C ASN A 1043 8.51 40.49 -11.05
N VAL A 1044 7.94 40.82 -12.21
CA VAL A 1044 8.49 41.71 -13.24
C VAL A 1044 8.38 43.20 -12.86
N LEU A 1045 9.38 43.99 -13.27
CA LEU A 1045 9.45 45.46 -13.11
C LEU A 1045 8.54 46.22 -14.11
N VAL A 1046 7.73 47.18 -13.63
CA VAL A 1046 7.46 48.49 -14.31
C VAL A 1046 7.03 49.56 -13.28
N ALA A 1047 7.78 50.68 -13.19
CA ALA A 1047 7.40 52.00 -12.59
C ALA A 1047 6.95 52.03 -11.09
N SER A 1048 6.94 53.14 -10.33
CA SER A 1048 7.60 54.48 -10.30
C SER A 1048 7.22 55.11 -8.94
N GLY A 1049 7.92 56.03 -8.26
CA GLY A 1049 9.15 56.81 -8.50
C GLY A 1049 9.28 57.88 -7.36
N HIS A 1050 10.33 58.72 -7.38
CA HIS A 1050 10.66 59.78 -6.37
C HIS A 1050 11.12 59.27 -4.98
N ASP A 1051 12.27 59.68 -4.41
CA ASP A 1051 12.76 61.01 -3.97
C ASP A 1051 12.12 61.47 -2.63
N VAL A 1052 12.79 62.07 -1.63
CA VAL A 1052 14.05 62.87 -1.59
C VAL A 1052 14.95 62.51 -0.37
N ARG A 1053 16.24 62.88 -0.42
CA ARG A 1053 17.29 62.75 0.62
C ARG A 1053 17.11 63.67 1.86
N SER A 1054 17.76 63.36 3.00
CA SER A 1054 19.03 64.01 3.47
C SER A 1054 19.27 64.18 5.00
N ARG A 1055 20.55 64.04 5.41
CA ARG A 1055 21.33 64.77 6.47
C ARG A 1055 20.92 64.63 7.97
N SER A 1056 21.77 64.19 8.92
CA SER A 1056 23.10 64.66 9.45
C SER A 1056 22.99 65.88 10.40
N ALA A 1057 23.66 66.02 11.57
CA ALA A 1057 24.75 65.27 12.23
C ALA A 1057 24.84 65.61 13.76
N GLU A 1058 25.72 64.92 14.53
CA GLU A 1058 26.53 65.37 15.73
C GLU A 1058 25.86 66.16 16.91
N LEU A 1059 26.34 66.24 18.18
CA LEU A 1059 27.66 66.10 18.83
C LEU A 1059 27.57 65.92 20.39
N ALA A 1060 28.56 65.23 21.00
CA ALA A 1060 29.14 65.22 22.38
C ALA A 1060 28.46 65.79 23.69
N GLY A 1061 28.85 65.23 24.85
CA GLY A 1061 28.77 65.89 26.18
C GLY A 1061 29.01 65.04 27.47
N TRP A 1062 30.25 65.10 28.02
CA TRP A 1062 30.74 65.08 29.43
C TRP A 1062 29.87 64.54 30.62
N ILE A 1063 30.35 64.11 31.81
CA ILE A 1063 31.61 63.61 32.45
C ILE A 1063 31.27 63.46 33.97
N ASP A 1064 31.65 62.33 34.57
CA ASP A 1064 32.05 61.99 35.97
C ASP A 1064 31.24 62.25 37.28
N ASP A 1065 31.55 61.34 38.23
CA ASP A 1065 31.70 61.43 39.70
C ASP A 1065 30.66 60.92 40.72
N GLU A 1066 31.21 60.44 41.86
CA GLU A 1066 30.59 59.60 42.89
C GLU A 1066 30.06 60.37 44.13
N ALA A 1067 29.20 59.72 44.95
CA ALA A 1067 29.43 59.51 46.39
C ALA A 1067 28.20 58.94 47.15
N SER A 1068 28.47 58.08 48.14
CA SER A 1068 27.48 57.40 48.99
C SER A 1068 27.02 58.19 50.23
N THR A 1069 25.81 57.94 50.74
CA THR A 1069 25.55 57.86 52.21
C THR A 1069 24.23 57.16 52.55
N SER A 1070 24.09 56.71 53.81
CA SER A 1070 22.95 55.92 54.33
C SER A 1070 22.51 56.38 55.73
N THR A 1071 21.21 56.38 56.07
CA THR A 1071 20.59 56.38 57.44
C THR A 1071 19.07 56.65 57.34
N LEU A 1072 18.15 56.36 58.29
CA LEU A 1072 17.98 55.33 59.35
C LEU A 1072 16.52 55.44 59.95
N ARG A 1073 16.12 54.53 60.85
CA ARG A 1073 14.93 54.53 61.78
C ARG A 1073 13.56 54.15 61.14
N MET A 1074 12.57 53.54 61.83
CA MET A 1074 12.30 52.94 63.18
C MET A 1074 10.94 52.16 63.09
N SER A 1075 10.36 51.35 64.00
CA SER A 1075 10.65 50.61 65.27
C SER A 1075 9.42 49.67 65.57
N LYS A 1076 9.14 48.96 66.69
CA LYS A 1076 9.69 48.84 68.06
C LYS A 1076 9.23 47.53 68.79
N ILE A 1077 10.18 46.67 69.18
CA ILE A 1077 10.24 45.76 70.36
C ILE A 1077 8.95 45.13 70.99
N ARG A 1078 8.92 43.79 71.08
CA ARG A 1078 8.61 43.02 72.33
C ARG A 1078 9.20 41.60 72.30
N SER A 1079 9.41 40.99 73.48
CA SER A 1079 10.09 39.71 73.74
C SER A 1079 9.22 38.76 74.59
N GLY A 1080 9.44 37.44 74.68
CA GLY A 1080 10.38 36.54 73.96
C GLY A 1080 10.70 35.25 74.74
N LYS A 1081 10.98 34.13 74.03
CA LYS A 1081 11.32 32.75 74.51
C LYS A 1081 10.18 32.03 75.28
N THR A 1082 9.98 30.71 75.19
CA THR A 1082 10.90 29.59 74.88
C THR A 1082 10.29 28.49 73.97
N SER A 1083 11.16 27.67 73.38
CA SER A 1083 10.95 26.30 72.83
C SER A 1083 10.11 26.09 71.56
N GLY A 1084 10.68 25.37 70.59
CA GLY A 1084 9.94 24.51 69.66
C GLY A 1084 9.86 24.93 68.19
N TYR A 1085 10.44 24.09 67.32
CA TYR A 1085 10.13 23.87 65.89
C TYR A 1085 10.44 24.97 64.84
N TYR A 1086 11.01 24.51 63.73
CA TYR A 1086 11.23 25.27 62.50
C TYR A 1086 9.90 25.53 61.76
N THR A 1087 9.83 26.61 60.98
CA THR A 1087 8.85 26.78 59.89
C THR A 1087 9.57 27.25 58.62
N PRO A 1088 9.36 26.62 57.44
CA PRO A 1088 10.14 26.96 56.23
C PRO A 1088 9.76 28.28 55.55
N ASP A 1089 10.65 28.77 54.67
CA ASP A 1089 10.64 30.13 54.12
C ASP A 1089 9.58 30.35 53.01
N THR A 1090 8.98 31.54 53.03
CA THR A 1090 8.17 32.11 51.94
C THR A 1090 8.82 32.04 50.55
N ARG A 1091 10.16 32.12 50.48
CA ARG A 1091 10.93 31.93 49.25
C ARG A 1091 10.74 30.54 48.64
N GLU A 1092 10.71 29.51 49.50
CA GLU A 1092 10.61 28.11 49.12
C GLU A 1092 9.22 27.76 48.58
N ARG A 1093 8.14 28.34 49.12
CA ARG A 1093 6.80 28.23 48.54
C ARG A 1093 6.73 28.76 47.10
N ARG A 1094 7.30 29.94 46.84
CA ARG A 1094 7.34 30.51 45.48
C ARG A 1094 8.15 29.65 44.51
N GLN A 1095 9.28 29.11 44.98
CA GLN A 1095 10.13 28.24 44.17
C GLN A 1095 9.44 26.90 43.87
N ASN A 1096 8.70 26.34 44.84
CA ASN A 1096 7.87 25.14 44.67
C ASN A 1096 6.64 25.36 43.76
N GLU A 1097 5.99 26.53 43.77
CA GLU A 1097 4.94 26.86 42.80
C GLU A 1097 5.48 26.93 41.37
N ILE A 1098 6.66 27.54 41.18
CA ILE A 1098 7.34 27.60 39.88
C ILE A 1098 7.71 26.18 39.41
N LEU A 1099 8.33 25.35 40.25
CA LEU A 1099 8.64 23.95 39.98
C LEU A 1099 7.39 23.11 39.66
N LYS A 1100 6.29 23.27 40.41
CA LYS A 1100 5.01 22.61 40.11
C LYS A 1100 4.43 23.07 38.76
N SER A 1101 4.54 24.35 38.40
CA SER A 1101 4.07 24.86 37.11
C SER A 1101 4.89 24.35 35.91
N LEU A 1102 6.20 24.18 36.08
CA LEU A 1102 7.10 23.58 35.08
C LEU A 1102 6.82 22.08 34.92
N ARG A 1103 6.70 21.34 36.03
CA ARG A 1103 6.36 19.91 36.01
C ARG A 1103 4.96 19.65 35.45
N LEU A 1104 3.96 20.51 35.71
CA LEU A 1104 2.64 20.42 35.07
C LEU A 1104 2.71 20.58 33.54
N LYS A 1105 3.65 21.39 33.02
CA LYS A 1105 3.92 21.50 31.57
C LYS A 1105 4.69 20.31 30.99
N GLN A 1106 5.23 19.42 31.81
CA GLN A 1106 5.99 18.23 31.39
C GLN A 1106 5.28 16.92 31.72
N CYS A 1107 4.24 16.95 32.57
CA CYS A 1107 3.46 15.77 32.95
C CYS A 1107 2.60 15.27 31.78
N GLN A 1108 2.98 14.12 31.21
CA GLN A 1108 2.25 13.48 30.11
C GLN A 1108 0.80 13.14 30.49
N TYR A 1109 0.53 12.70 31.73
CA TYR A 1109 -0.82 12.40 32.20
C TYR A 1109 -1.73 13.65 32.23
N PHE A 1110 -1.17 14.81 32.61
CA PHE A 1110 -1.89 16.08 32.58
C PHE A 1110 -2.14 16.55 31.14
N HIS A 1111 -1.18 16.37 30.24
CA HIS A 1111 -1.36 16.65 28.81
C HIS A 1111 -2.42 15.75 28.16
N LEU A 1112 -2.42 14.45 28.45
CA LEU A 1112 -3.43 13.50 27.97
C LEU A 1112 -4.82 13.88 28.50
N SER A 1113 -4.93 14.14 29.80
CA SER A 1113 -6.16 14.64 30.44
C SER A 1113 -6.65 15.96 29.83
N SER A 1114 -5.71 16.84 29.42
CA SER A 1114 -6.03 18.12 28.77
C SER A 1114 -6.45 17.97 27.30
N LYS A 1115 -5.93 16.96 26.58
CA LYS A 1115 -6.42 16.55 25.26
C LYS A 1115 -7.84 15.97 25.37
N ILE A 1116 -8.08 15.07 26.32
CA ILE A 1116 -9.42 14.53 26.61
C ILE A 1116 -10.40 15.68 26.91
N ARG A 1117 -10.01 16.66 27.74
CA ARG A 1117 -10.79 17.88 28.01
C ARG A 1117 -11.18 18.65 26.74
N ALA A 1118 -10.34 18.68 25.70
CA ALA A 1118 -10.66 19.33 24.42
C ALA A 1118 -11.74 18.55 23.63
N TYR A 1119 -11.71 17.21 23.66
CA TYR A 1119 -12.75 16.37 23.08
C TYR A 1119 -14.09 16.43 23.83
N LEU A 1120 -14.14 16.97 25.05
CA LEU A 1120 -15.38 17.21 25.79
C LEU A 1120 -16.24 18.37 25.25
N SER A 1121 -15.81 19.08 24.19
CA SER A 1121 -16.60 20.16 23.56
C SER A 1121 -17.16 21.23 24.52
N ILE A 1122 -16.50 21.45 25.66
CA ILE A 1122 -16.79 22.54 26.60
C ILE A 1122 -15.84 23.70 26.29
N PRO A 1123 -16.32 24.84 25.75
CA PRO A 1123 -15.48 25.99 25.44
C PRO A 1123 -14.59 26.46 26.60
N ASP A 1124 -13.33 26.80 26.30
CA ASP A 1124 -12.31 27.17 27.30
C ASP A 1124 -12.69 28.37 28.20
N VAL A 1125 -13.62 29.22 27.76
CA VAL A 1125 -14.19 30.33 28.55
C VAL A 1125 -14.81 29.87 29.88
N PHE A 1126 -15.23 28.61 29.99
CA PHE A 1126 -15.75 28.05 31.25
C PHE A 1126 -14.64 27.66 32.25
N PHE A 1127 -13.36 27.65 31.86
CA PHE A 1127 -12.24 27.29 32.72
C PHE A 1127 -11.41 28.51 33.15
N LEU A 1128 -10.83 28.45 34.35
CA LEU A 1128 -9.81 29.40 34.80
C LEU A 1128 -8.47 29.08 34.13
N GLU A 1129 -7.75 30.11 33.69
CA GLU A 1129 -6.47 29.98 32.97
C GLU A 1129 -5.31 29.43 33.83
N LYS A 1130 -5.48 29.38 35.17
CA LYS A 1130 -4.47 28.96 36.14
C LYS A 1130 -5.12 28.23 37.31
N GLY A 1131 -4.35 27.38 37.99
CA GLY A 1131 -4.78 26.63 39.18
C GLY A 1131 -5.25 25.18 38.92
N HIS A 1132 -5.10 24.67 37.70
CA HIS A 1132 -5.30 23.24 37.41
C HIS A 1132 -4.24 22.39 38.13
N THR A 1133 -4.60 21.17 38.56
CA THR A 1133 -3.72 20.27 39.32
C THR A 1133 -3.78 18.84 38.75
N CYS A 1134 -2.67 18.11 38.79
CA CYS A 1134 -2.60 16.70 38.43
C CYS A 1134 -2.28 15.85 39.67
N TYR A 1135 -2.98 14.72 39.81
CA TYR A 1135 -2.84 13.75 40.90
C TYR A 1135 -2.47 12.36 40.37
N CYS A 1136 -1.84 12.25 39.19
CA CYS A 1136 -1.16 11.00 38.81
C CYS A 1136 -0.01 10.69 39.78
N GLU A 1137 0.43 9.44 39.85
CA GLU A 1137 1.40 8.95 40.83
C GLU A 1137 2.72 9.75 40.80
N GLY A 1138 3.27 9.97 39.60
CA GLY A 1138 4.46 10.81 39.38
C GLY A 1138 4.30 12.29 39.78
N CYS A 1139 3.07 12.80 39.88
CA CYS A 1139 2.79 14.13 40.45
C CYS A 1139 2.53 14.08 41.97
N ASN A 1140 1.97 12.99 42.48
CA ASN A 1140 1.49 12.90 43.87
C ASN A 1140 2.62 12.60 44.89
N LEU A 1141 3.72 11.98 44.42
CA LEU A 1141 4.93 11.64 45.21
C LEU A 1141 5.59 12.81 45.98
N TYR A 1142 5.22 14.06 45.68
CA TYR A 1142 5.78 15.26 46.33
C TYR A 1142 4.70 16.24 46.82
N THR A 1143 3.52 15.73 47.21
CA THR A 1143 2.41 16.53 47.78
C THR A 1143 2.11 16.27 49.26
N CYS A 1144 3.13 15.85 50.02
CA CYS A 1144 3.10 15.66 51.47
C CYS A 1144 3.04 17.00 52.25
N ASP A 1145 1.88 17.67 52.25
CA ASP A 1145 1.45 18.47 53.41
C ASP A 1145 0.92 17.48 54.46
N GLU A 1146 1.61 17.30 55.60
CA GLU A 1146 1.42 16.20 56.59
C GLU A 1146 0.04 16.13 57.31
N ASN A 1147 -0.99 16.85 56.85
CA ASN A 1147 -2.25 17.06 57.57
C ASN A 1147 -3.52 17.00 56.69
N LYS A 1148 -3.51 16.25 55.58
CA LYS A 1148 -4.74 15.93 54.81
C LYS A 1148 -4.77 14.48 54.35
N LEU A 1149 -5.99 13.93 54.24
CA LEU A 1149 -6.28 12.54 53.89
C LEU A 1149 -5.61 12.10 52.58
N SER A 1150 -5.37 10.80 52.47
CA SER A 1150 -4.93 10.12 51.25
C SER A 1150 -5.74 10.55 50.03
N ILE A 1151 -5.09 11.23 49.09
CA ILE A 1151 -5.69 11.59 47.80
C ILE A 1151 -5.44 10.44 46.84
N GLU A 1152 -6.50 9.81 46.36
CA GLU A 1152 -6.49 8.80 45.30
C GLU A 1152 -5.66 9.28 44.10
N THR A 1153 -4.92 8.37 43.47
CA THR A 1153 -4.07 8.69 42.32
C THR A 1153 -4.83 8.56 41.00
N GLY A 1154 -4.27 9.09 39.90
CA GLY A 1154 -4.75 8.83 38.54
C GLY A 1154 -5.82 9.79 37.99
N TRP A 1155 -5.90 11.02 38.48
CA TRP A 1155 -6.87 12.01 37.96
C TRP A 1155 -6.31 13.44 37.86
N CYS A 1156 -7.05 14.31 37.17
CA CYS A 1156 -6.71 15.72 36.97
C CYS A 1156 -7.87 16.64 37.38
N LYS A 1157 -7.53 17.73 38.07
CA LYS A 1157 -8.45 18.76 38.51
C LYS A 1157 -8.35 20.00 37.62
N PHE A 1158 -9.37 20.22 36.81
CA PHE A 1158 -9.54 21.47 36.06
C PHE A 1158 -10.48 22.40 36.83
N LEU A 1159 -10.11 23.68 36.97
CA LEU A 1159 -10.92 24.67 37.69
C LEU A 1159 -11.82 25.44 36.71
N LEU A 1160 -13.12 25.52 37.07
CA LEU A 1160 -14.14 26.24 36.32
C LEU A 1160 -14.27 27.70 36.80
N ARG A 1161 -14.65 28.62 35.91
CA ARG A 1161 -15.05 29.98 36.29
C ARG A 1161 -16.41 29.92 37.01
N LYS A 1162 -16.59 30.66 38.11
CA LYS A 1162 -17.91 30.76 38.76
C LYS A 1162 -18.91 31.44 37.81
N HIS A 1163 -20.02 30.78 37.50
CA HIS A 1163 -21.15 31.42 36.83
C HIS A 1163 -21.72 32.56 37.70
N PRO A 1164 -22.08 33.75 37.16
CA PRO A 1164 -22.43 34.93 37.96
C PRO A 1164 -23.54 34.71 39.00
N LYS A 1165 -24.54 33.88 38.70
CA LYS A 1165 -25.62 33.50 39.63
C LYS A 1165 -25.13 32.86 40.95
N PHE A 1166 -23.90 32.37 41.01
CA PHE A 1166 -23.34 31.58 42.13
C PHE A 1166 -22.16 32.26 42.86
N ILE A 1167 -21.90 33.55 42.61
CA ILE A 1167 -20.79 34.28 43.24
C ILE A 1167 -20.87 34.22 44.78
N ASN A 1168 -22.07 34.44 45.33
CA ASN A 1168 -22.32 34.59 46.78
C ASN A 1168 -22.55 33.27 47.55
N LEU A 1169 -22.44 32.10 46.92
CA LEU A 1169 -22.58 30.82 47.61
C LEU A 1169 -21.27 30.41 48.33
N PRO A 1170 -21.33 30.05 49.65
CA PRO A 1170 -20.18 29.52 50.37
C PRO A 1170 -19.71 28.19 49.79
N LEU A 1171 -18.41 28.07 49.52
CA LEU A 1171 -17.82 26.89 48.86
C LEU A 1171 -17.60 25.70 49.84
N ASP A 1172 -17.68 25.94 51.15
CA ASP A 1172 -17.18 25.02 52.17
C ASP A 1172 -18.01 23.73 52.37
N LYS A 1173 -19.12 23.57 51.61
CA LYS A 1173 -19.96 22.36 51.60
C LYS A 1173 -19.74 21.44 50.39
N TRP A 1174 -18.84 21.76 49.46
CA TRP A 1174 -18.58 20.98 48.24
C TRP A 1174 -17.51 19.86 48.41
N ARG A 1175 -17.44 19.21 49.57
CA ARG A 1175 -16.48 18.10 49.84
C ARG A 1175 -17.10 16.70 49.88
N SER A 1176 -18.40 16.57 49.61
CA SER A 1176 -19.13 15.29 49.66
C SER A 1176 -20.14 15.21 48.52
N ALA A 1177 -19.66 15.28 47.28
CA ALA A 1177 -20.47 15.28 46.07
C ALA A 1177 -19.70 14.77 44.84
N TYR A 1178 -19.16 13.55 44.91
CA TYR A 1178 -18.92 12.79 43.67
C TYR A 1178 -20.28 12.41 43.11
N VAL A 1179 -20.63 12.94 41.94
CA VAL A 1179 -21.87 12.61 41.23
C VAL A 1179 -21.50 12.26 39.79
N GLY A 1180 -21.49 10.97 39.48
CA GLY A 1180 -21.38 10.51 38.10
C GLY A 1180 -22.54 11.07 37.27
N ARG A 1181 -22.24 11.73 36.16
CA ARG A 1181 -23.23 12.27 35.23
C ARG A 1181 -22.86 11.92 33.80
N PRO A 1182 -23.84 11.55 32.94
CA PRO A 1182 -23.64 11.47 31.51
C PRO A 1182 -23.08 12.80 30.97
N PHE A 1183 -22.15 12.69 30.04
CA PHE A 1183 -21.38 13.77 29.44
C PHE A 1183 -22.26 14.96 28.99
N GLU A 1184 -23.37 14.66 28.32
CA GLU A 1184 -24.37 15.60 27.81
C GLU A 1184 -24.96 16.55 28.86
N MET A 1185 -25.06 16.13 30.13
CA MET A 1185 -25.64 16.96 31.19
C MET A 1185 -24.70 18.08 31.66
N ILE A 1186 -23.39 17.88 31.54
CA ILE A 1186 -22.37 18.80 32.08
C ILE A 1186 -22.46 20.17 31.41
N ARG A 1187 -22.67 20.19 30.08
CA ARG A 1187 -22.80 21.42 29.30
C ARG A 1187 -23.98 22.28 29.77
N ASN A 1188 -25.15 21.67 29.97
CA ASN A 1188 -26.37 22.34 30.41
C ASN A 1188 -26.22 23.01 31.79
N CYS A 1189 -25.58 22.31 32.75
CA CYS A 1189 -25.29 22.88 34.07
C CYS A 1189 -24.38 24.11 34.02
N LEU A 1190 -23.39 24.13 33.12
CA LEU A 1190 -22.46 25.25 32.92
C LEU A 1190 -23.14 26.45 32.25
N ASP A 1191 -23.92 26.22 31.19
CA ASP A 1191 -24.53 27.30 30.40
C ASP A 1191 -25.70 27.98 31.11
N ASN A 1192 -26.60 27.20 31.72
CA ASN A 1192 -27.82 27.75 32.34
C ASN A 1192 -27.63 28.11 33.83
N GLY A 1193 -26.61 27.53 34.49
CA GLY A 1193 -26.39 27.67 35.92
C GLY A 1193 -27.52 27.01 36.73
N ILE A 1194 -27.79 25.72 36.44
CA ILE A 1194 -28.81 24.91 37.14
C ILE A 1194 -28.10 23.75 37.84
N LEU A 1195 -28.28 23.66 39.16
CA LEU A 1195 -27.78 22.56 40.00
C LEU A 1195 -28.93 21.60 40.33
N THR A 1196 -29.09 20.58 39.51
CA THR A 1196 -30.03 19.47 39.76
C THR A 1196 -29.49 18.53 40.83
N VAL A 1197 -29.74 18.93 42.09
CA VAL A 1197 -29.69 18.02 43.23
C VAL A 1197 -30.82 17.00 43.06
N LEU A 1198 -30.47 15.74 42.81
CA LEU A 1198 -31.39 14.62 42.92
C LEU A 1198 -31.25 13.99 44.31
N GLY A 1199 -32.31 13.29 44.73
CA GLY A 1199 -32.46 12.81 46.11
C GLY A 1199 -31.44 11.75 46.52
N LYS A 1200 -31.44 11.46 47.82
CA LYS A 1200 -30.90 10.22 48.36
C LYS A 1200 -31.66 9.02 47.76
N ASP A 1201 -31.03 7.85 47.85
CA ASP A 1201 -31.54 6.51 47.58
C ASP A 1201 -31.00 5.89 46.27
N LEU A 1202 -29.68 5.69 46.27
CA LEU A 1202 -28.90 4.71 45.50
C LEU A 1202 -27.61 4.42 46.28
#